data_AF-M2NZD9-F1
#
_entry.id   AF-M2NZD9-F1
#
_cell.length_a   1.000
_cell.length_b   1.000
_cell.length_c   1.000
_cell.angle_alpha   90.00
_cell.angle_beta   90.00
_cell.angle_gamma   90.00
#
_symmetry.space_group_name_H-M   'P 1'
#
loop_
_entity.id
_entity.type
_entity.pdbx_description
1 polymer ?
#
loop_
_entity_poly.entity_id
_entity_poly.type
_entity_poly.pdbx_seq_one_letter_code
_entity_poly.pdbx_strand_id
1 'polypeptide(L)'
;MNAEEAAGRVEEWLRTLPGDRSGAAELRVRADHVVSATGGWNVTYNTVGWIDGSDPSTGLFPSPVAFVPEDGGEIRLDLAAMASSTGNGTVTDGPVEDGFTEWAEVTDPEYDREAFAAVPVPKGAVLRWEQRTLYGHPTGAVRENPDHRPGPGYHGLPVPASVAEKAFQYHYNGWFDLDELYAAVLDLDFLMAYEDDKPAQYVSQDRTMLILFVVTSLPKRNPKHVRFLRTQPRDIIAFIVGQLGKTDGVALSIDKGHEAGRMLALQKLEELAKETPRPQPAKSPARVTVSEEQMVKRALKNGFELTVEEIESYRRAFELAVATARARFEHRQAPELPADLWAHGLVTKYTSDGDERPSAWDFGKFFSWDMDDQSQAWFRIVGAYIGFALGDSLGSGAALGGLTRQLLFHTESVIRALPGVAGEREFPASMPPGGRPDSWITKVTAHAGSAPAEFSSMLAMALAASVTVGASGHLNGHYVIKVVRELVGSGAPADVMTSTEFLAILFRRLNATGDLNRTLHAYLEALVEDPDVYFEDCGERLDAAVLEAAKTVVALHKDFGGEDAEQFDGIGDGRGAVSVLARALFAAMKRGHEPEAALTLAARGGPVIAALTGALTGARTGVPGLPGERVAALTDLGLVEDIATDAYFYFHRFGLEREPGERQIWDTRRYPREARPEPEPDRAPPEPDHTTWLKDPAVRSRWRGSLLAGAIGDALGAKTEFDSIDKIREIAGPDGITDLIPAYGGVGKFTDDTQMTLFTLEAMIRAHAQERRTGEEVHFARSVQMAYQRWLHTQGVDWARARGPKSELAEPDGWLIGHRDLFSRRAPGLTCFSELEAYGKSGVMGSIDRPVNNSKGSGGVMRAAPLALWSSERHKVFFAGMVSGALTHGHPSGYLSAAALAVIVHELLKGSSLLEGVKVAQDQLEWCRGAEEQREALDQALALAGQGGPPTPEKIETLGQGNVGETALSIAVYVALTTTDANAALLASVNHSGDSDSTGSVCGNLVGAMYGEEALRTDWLEKLELAEVIGQLADDALAEFGGTAPGDDRWYTRYPAH
;
A
#
# COMPACT_ATOMS: atom_id res chain seq x y z
N MET A 1 39.93 1.49 59.19
CA MET A 1 38.65 2.17 59.42
C MET A 1 37.64 1.11 59.82
N ASN A 2 36.80 1.36 60.82
CA ASN A 2 35.72 0.43 61.17
C ASN A 2 34.35 0.95 60.68
N ALA A 3 33.32 0.11 60.74
CA ALA A 3 31.98 0.43 60.27
C ALA A 3 31.37 1.67 60.95
N GLU A 4 31.64 1.87 62.25
CA GLU A 4 31.15 3.00 63.04
C GLU A 4 31.86 4.31 62.66
N GLU A 5 33.17 4.24 62.40
CA GLU A 5 33.97 5.35 61.85
C GLU A 5 33.53 5.73 60.43
N ALA A 6 33.21 4.74 59.59
CA ALA A 6 32.70 4.97 58.25
C ALA A 6 31.31 5.63 58.28
N ALA A 7 30.40 5.14 59.13
CA ALA A 7 29.08 5.75 59.34
C ALA A 7 29.20 7.20 59.85
N GLY A 8 30.06 7.44 60.84
CA GLY A 8 30.28 8.78 61.39
C GLY A 8 30.85 9.76 60.37
N ARG A 9 31.77 9.30 59.49
CA ARG A 9 32.28 10.13 58.38
C ARG A 9 31.20 10.52 57.38
N VAL A 10 30.25 9.63 57.09
CA VAL A 10 29.11 9.95 56.23
C VAL A 10 28.15 10.91 56.92
N GLU A 11 27.87 10.75 58.21
CA GLU A 11 27.04 11.73 58.94
C GLU A 11 27.65 13.13 58.92
N GLU A 12 28.96 13.24 59.12
CA GLU A 12 29.65 14.53 59.09
C GLU A 12 29.67 15.13 57.69
N TRP A 13 29.90 14.30 56.66
CA TRP A 13 29.81 14.69 55.26
C TRP A 13 28.42 15.18 54.87
N LEU A 14 27.34 14.54 55.35
CA LEU A 14 25.98 15.01 55.11
C LEU A 14 25.70 16.37 55.75
N ARG A 15 26.35 16.69 56.88
CA ARG A 15 26.23 18.00 57.56
C ARG A 15 26.96 19.14 56.83
N THR A 16 27.89 18.84 55.92
CA THR A 16 28.64 19.87 55.16
C THR A 16 27.97 20.28 53.86
N LEU A 17 26.91 19.60 53.43
CA LEU A 17 26.16 19.93 52.21
C LEU A 17 25.29 21.23 52.40
N PRO A 18 25.19 22.14 51.41
CA PRO A 18 24.42 23.41 51.44
C PRO A 18 22.87 23.39 51.19
N GLY A 19 22.01 23.76 52.16
CA GLY A 19 20.51 23.83 52.06
C GLY A 19 19.77 24.08 53.39
N ASP A 20 18.44 24.37 53.38
CA ASP A 20 17.66 24.77 54.58
C ASP A 20 17.58 23.66 55.64
N ARG A 21 17.74 24.03 56.92
CA ARG A 21 18.03 23.13 58.06
C ARG A 21 16.89 23.05 59.08
N SER A 22 15.71 23.54 58.73
CA SER A 22 14.55 23.61 59.63
C SER A 22 14.00 22.22 60.05
N GLY A 23 14.41 21.12 59.38
CA GLY A 23 14.05 19.72 59.68
C GLY A 23 15.22 18.77 59.98
N ALA A 24 16.35 19.25 60.52
CA ALA A 24 17.60 18.49 60.70
C ALA A 24 17.55 17.21 61.58
N ALA A 25 16.37 16.79 62.07
CA ALA A 25 16.18 15.57 62.86
C ALA A 25 15.97 14.28 62.02
N GLU A 26 15.86 14.39 60.69
CA GLU A 26 15.46 13.26 59.83
C GLU A 26 16.56 12.71 58.92
N LEU A 27 17.74 13.34 58.85
CA LEU A 27 18.93 12.76 58.18
C LEU A 27 19.56 11.69 59.09
N ARG A 28 19.57 10.44 58.64
CA ARG A 28 20.06 9.26 59.36
C ARG A 28 20.98 8.44 58.46
N VAL A 29 22.20 8.23 58.94
CA VAL A 29 23.07 7.17 58.44
C VAL A 29 22.64 5.85 59.05
N ARG A 30 22.55 4.82 58.24
CA ARG A 30 22.24 3.46 58.69
C ARG A 30 23.51 2.78 59.18
N ALA A 31 23.84 3.01 60.45
CA ALA A 31 25.00 2.39 61.10
C ALA A 31 24.95 0.84 61.06
N ASP A 32 23.76 0.25 60.89
CA ASP A 32 23.49 -1.17 60.73
C ASP A 32 23.66 -1.71 59.29
N HIS A 33 23.73 -0.83 58.28
CA HIS A 33 23.91 -1.16 56.85
C HIS A 33 25.22 -0.57 56.32
N VAL A 34 26.31 -0.84 57.02
CA VAL A 34 27.67 -0.47 56.61
C VAL A 34 28.40 -1.72 56.13
N VAL A 35 28.59 -1.82 54.81
CA VAL A 35 29.14 -3.01 54.15
C VAL A 35 30.59 -2.75 53.75
N SER A 36 31.49 -3.68 54.10
CA SER A 36 32.87 -3.62 53.62
C SER A 36 32.91 -3.79 52.11
N ALA A 37 33.58 -2.87 51.42
CA ALA A 37 33.80 -2.91 49.98
C ALA A 37 35.32 -2.91 49.70
N THR A 38 35.71 -3.29 48.47
CA THR A 38 37.14 -3.29 48.11
C THR A 38 37.71 -1.87 48.21
N GLY A 39 38.59 -1.65 49.19
CA GLY A 39 39.25 -0.35 49.43
C GLY A 39 38.44 0.68 50.24
N GLY A 40 37.32 0.29 50.86
CA GLY A 40 36.44 1.23 51.55
C GLY A 40 35.23 0.59 52.21
N TRP A 41 34.28 1.44 52.59
CA TRP A 41 33.02 1.06 53.22
C TRP A 41 31.85 1.69 52.49
N ASN A 42 30.84 0.90 52.16
CA ASN A 42 29.57 1.36 51.62
C ASN A 42 28.60 1.61 52.77
N VAL A 43 28.13 2.84 52.89
CA VAL A 43 27.31 3.32 54.00
C VAL A 43 25.99 3.87 53.43
N THR A 44 24.89 3.21 53.75
CA THR A 44 23.56 3.66 53.34
C THR A 44 23.07 4.80 54.22
N TYR A 45 22.42 5.81 53.64
CA TYR A 45 21.82 6.92 54.36
C TYR A 45 20.49 7.34 53.73
N ASN A 46 19.60 7.96 54.51
CA ASN A 46 18.39 8.55 53.95
C ASN A 46 18.65 10.00 53.50
N THR A 47 17.95 10.43 52.46
CA THR A 47 17.92 11.84 52.05
C THR A 47 16.48 12.29 52.07
N VAL A 48 16.22 13.31 52.87
CA VAL A 48 14.90 13.91 53.08
C VAL A 48 14.84 15.13 52.15
N GLY A 49 14.19 15.03 50.99
CA GLY A 49 13.76 16.14 50.10
C GLY A 49 14.81 17.14 49.57
N TRP A 50 16.10 16.91 49.81
CA TRP A 50 17.07 18.01 49.78
C TRP A 50 17.77 18.24 48.43
N ILE A 51 17.79 17.23 47.55
CA ILE A 51 18.49 17.33 46.25
C ILE A 51 17.62 18.03 45.19
N ASP A 52 16.30 18.02 45.33
CA ASP A 52 15.35 18.58 44.36
C ASP A 52 14.35 19.61 44.95
N GLY A 53 14.33 19.80 46.27
CA GLY A 53 13.42 20.73 46.95
C GLY A 53 12.00 20.18 47.17
N SER A 54 11.82 18.86 47.11
CA SER A 54 10.54 18.19 47.36
C SER A 54 10.22 18.02 48.86
N ASP A 55 8.99 17.59 49.16
CA ASP A 55 8.44 17.39 50.51
C ASP A 55 9.36 16.46 51.34
N PRO A 56 9.77 16.83 52.57
CA PRO A 56 10.57 16.00 53.46
C PRO A 56 10.06 14.56 53.68
N SER A 57 8.77 14.31 53.48
CA SER A 57 8.18 12.97 53.59
C SER A 57 8.46 12.03 52.41
N THR A 58 9.10 12.51 51.33
CA THR A 58 9.48 11.67 50.18
C THR A 58 10.93 11.16 50.31
N GLY A 59 11.09 9.89 50.68
CA GLY A 59 12.38 9.19 50.62
C GLY A 59 12.72 8.75 49.19
N LEU A 60 14.01 8.80 48.83
CA LEU A 60 14.55 8.27 47.57
C LEU A 60 14.75 6.75 47.66
N PHE A 61 14.12 5.99 46.76
CA PHE A 61 14.36 4.55 46.59
C PHE A 61 15.06 4.26 45.24
N PRO A 62 16.17 3.49 45.22
CA PRO A 62 16.86 2.93 46.40
C PRO A 62 17.57 4.00 47.24
N SER A 63 17.71 3.74 48.54
CA SER A 63 18.42 4.64 49.44
C SER A 63 19.87 4.87 49.00
N PRO A 64 20.37 6.12 49.01
CA PRO A 64 21.73 6.41 48.57
C PRO A 64 22.80 5.72 49.41
N VAL A 65 23.87 5.30 48.73
CA VAL A 65 25.02 4.62 49.34
C VAL A 65 26.26 5.48 49.14
N ALA A 66 26.90 5.88 50.23
CA ALA A 66 28.17 6.58 50.22
C ALA A 66 29.33 5.59 50.39
N PHE A 67 30.26 5.57 49.44
CA PHE A 67 31.54 4.88 49.58
C PHE A 67 32.52 5.77 50.33
N VAL A 68 33.04 5.24 51.43
CA VAL A 68 34.04 5.87 52.30
C VAL A 68 35.38 5.16 52.08
N PRO A 69 36.35 5.80 51.40
CA PRO A 69 37.67 5.20 51.18
C PRO A 69 38.43 5.00 52.49
N GLU A 70 39.10 3.85 52.64
CA GLU A 70 39.91 3.55 53.84
C GLU A 70 41.18 4.41 53.94
N ASP A 71 41.67 4.91 52.81
CA ASP A 71 42.87 5.75 52.71
C ASP A 71 42.62 7.23 53.07
N GLY A 72 41.39 7.57 53.46
CA GLY A 72 41.00 8.93 53.81
C GLY A 72 40.63 9.80 52.61
N GLY A 73 40.51 9.22 51.41
CA GLY A 73 40.00 9.91 50.22
C GLY A 73 38.58 10.48 50.39
N GLU A 74 38.14 11.23 49.36
CA GLU A 74 36.83 11.88 49.34
C GLU A 74 35.69 10.86 49.33
N ILE A 75 34.65 11.15 50.10
CA ILE A 75 33.42 10.35 50.13
C ILE A 75 32.66 10.60 48.83
N ARG A 76 32.26 9.51 48.18
CA ARG A 76 31.57 9.54 46.89
C ARG A 76 30.34 8.64 46.92
N LEU A 77 29.36 8.94 46.09
CA LEU A 77 28.21 8.06 45.89
C LEU A 77 28.63 6.78 45.15
N ASP A 78 28.13 5.63 45.61
CA ASP A 78 28.29 4.33 44.96
C ASP A 78 26.97 3.92 44.29
N LEU A 79 26.77 4.43 43.07
CA LEU A 79 25.58 4.18 42.25
C LEU A 79 25.38 2.69 41.93
N ALA A 80 26.46 1.91 41.86
CA ALA A 80 26.38 0.47 41.60
C ALA A 80 25.87 -0.30 42.83
N ALA A 81 26.28 0.12 44.04
CA ALA A 81 25.73 -0.41 45.28
C ALA A 81 24.27 0.02 45.52
N MET A 82 23.90 1.23 45.09
CA MET A 82 22.51 1.68 45.10
C MET A 82 21.63 0.78 44.21
N ALA A 83 22.08 0.49 42.98
CA ALA A 83 21.38 -0.36 42.03
C ALA A 83 21.32 -1.86 42.43
N SER A 84 22.23 -2.34 43.28
CA SER A 84 22.21 -3.75 43.75
C SER A 84 21.36 -3.96 45.00
N SER A 85 21.05 -2.90 45.75
CA SER A 85 20.13 -2.97 46.90
C SER A 85 18.67 -3.27 46.50
N THR A 86 18.33 -3.19 45.22
CA THR A 86 17.00 -3.45 44.66
C THR A 86 16.82 -4.87 44.10
N GLY A 87 17.84 -5.73 44.12
CA GLY A 87 17.83 -7.03 43.42
C GLY A 87 17.77 -8.27 44.31
N ASN A 88 16.64 -9.00 44.26
CA ASN A 88 16.45 -10.47 44.38
C ASN A 88 17.44 -11.33 45.23
N GLY A 89 17.96 -10.82 46.35
CA GLY A 89 18.69 -11.63 47.32
C GLY A 89 17.72 -12.36 48.23
N THR A 90 17.67 -13.69 48.15
CA THR A 90 17.09 -14.53 49.21
C THR A 90 17.83 -14.26 50.52
N VAL A 91 17.26 -13.42 51.38
CA VAL A 91 17.70 -13.23 52.76
C VAL A 91 16.63 -13.80 53.67
N THR A 92 17.07 -14.78 54.46
CA THR A 92 16.31 -15.59 55.40
C THR A 92 15.71 -14.79 56.56
N ASP A 93 14.46 -15.10 56.88
CA ASP A 93 13.77 -14.97 58.18
C ASP A 93 14.48 -14.12 59.26
N GLY A 94 14.16 -12.82 59.28
CA GLY A 94 14.34 -11.93 60.43
C GLY A 94 13.05 -11.15 60.68
N PRO A 95 12.78 -10.68 61.91
CA PRO A 95 11.54 -9.95 62.20
C PRO A 95 11.51 -8.65 61.40
N VAL A 96 10.49 -8.52 60.55
CA VAL A 96 10.23 -7.33 59.72
C VAL A 96 9.95 -6.15 60.67
N GLU A 97 10.82 -5.15 60.67
CA GLU A 97 10.55 -3.88 61.34
C GLU A 97 9.51 -3.08 60.53
N ASP A 98 8.25 -3.09 60.98
CA ASP A 98 7.10 -2.36 60.39
C ASP A 98 7.20 -0.81 60.46
N GLY A 99 8.32 -0.25 60.94
CA GLY A 99 8.43 1.18 61.24
C GLY A 99 8.95 2.07 60.10
N PHE A 100 9.61 1.50 59.09
CA PHE A 100 10.22 2.26 57.99
C PHE A 100 9.59 1.89 56.65
N THR A 101 8.97 2.89 56.03
CA THR A 101 8.26 2.77 54.76
C THR A 101 8.66 3.87 53.80
N GLU A 102 8.77 3.56 52.53
CA GLU A 102 9.09 4.52 51.46
C GLU A 102 8.05 4.41 50.35
N TRP A 103 7.81 5.53 49.64
CA TRP A 103 6.92 5.55 48.49
C TRP A 103 7.68 5.15 47.24
N ALA A 104 7.36 3.99 46.69
CA ALA A 104 7.91 3.52 45.43
C ALA A 104 6.99 3.94 44.28
N GLU A 105 7.57 4.54 43.25
CA GLU A 105 6.89 4.80 41.99
C GLU A 105 6.48 3.49 41.32
N VAL A 106 5.21 3.40 40.97
CA VAL A 106 4.70 2.42 40.01
C VAL A 106 4.55 3.14 38.69
N THR A 107 5.38 2.76 37.72
CA THR A 107 5.33 3.35 36.38
C THR A 107 4.24 2.73 35.54
N ASP A 108 3.74 3.52 34.59
CA ASP A 108 2.92 3.03 33.50
C ASP A 108 3.64 1.86 32.78
N PRO A 109 2.95 0.75 32.46
CA PRO A 109 3.57 -0.42 31.82
C PRO A 109 4.25 -0.10 30.48
N GLU A 110 3.83 0.95 29.79
CA GLU A 110 4.45 1.38 28.54
C GLU A 110 5.78 2.13 28.76
N TYR A 111 6.18 2.45 30.00
CA TYR A 111 7.45 3.09 30.33
C TYR A 111 8.59 2.08 30.46
N ASP A 112 9.55 2.16 29.53
CA ASP A 112 10.71 1.28 29.46
C ASP A 112 11.84 1.77 30.39
N ARG A 113 11.73 1.42 31.66
CA ARG A 113 12.70 1.83 32.70
C ARG A 113 14.11 1.29 32.43
N GLU A 114 14.25 0.14 31.77
CA GLU A 114 15.56 -0.43 31.43
C GLU A 114 16.24 0.34 30.30
N ALA A 115 15.51 0.65 29.23
CA ALA A 115 16.05 1.40 28.10
C ALA A 115 16.47 2.83 28.47
N PHE A 116 15.82 3.42 29.48
CA PHE A 116 16.08 4.78 29.95
C PHE A 116 16.59 4.85 31.39
N ALA A 117 17.34 3.84 31.84
CA ALA A 117 17.86 3.77 33.22
C ALA A 117 18.75 4.97 33.64
N ALA A 118 19.28 5.72 32.67
CA ALA A 118 20.09 6.92 32.90
C ALA A 118 19.27 8.22 33.07
N VAL A 119 17.94 8.15 32.86
CA VAL A 119 17.01 9.28 32.97
C VAL A 119 16.06 9.02 34.15
N PRO A 120 15.79 10.02 35.03
CA PRO A 120 14.77 9.89 36.06
C PRO A 120 13.42 9.47 35.48
N VAL A 121 12.61 8.76 36.27
CA VAL A 121 11.26 8.42 35.83
C VAL A 121 10.43 9.71 35.71
N PRO A 122 9.85 10.00 34.54
CA PRO A 122 9.11 11.23 34.39
C PRO A 122 7.81 11.19 35.16
N LYS A 123 7.45 12.33 35.78
CA LYS A 123 6.25 12.43 36.60
C LYS A 123 4.97 12.02 35.86
N GLY A 124 4.87 12.30 34.56
CA GLY A 124 3.72 11.90 33.75
C GLY A 124 3.61 10.39 33.52
N ALA A 125 4.72 9.64 33.61
CA ALA A 125 4.78 8.20 33.45
C ALA A 125 4.58 7.43 34.78
N VAL A 126 4.56 8.12 35.92
CA VAL A 126 4.24 7.51 37.21
C VAL A 126 2.72 7.31 37.28
N LEU A 127 2.27 6.06 37.29
CA LEU A 127 0.86 5.72 37.43
C LEU A 127 0.36 6.11 38.83
N ARG A 128 1.11 5.68 39.85
CA ARG A 128 0.81 5.89 41.27
C ARG A 128 2.05 5.65 42.11
N TRP A 129 1.98 5.97 43.40
CA TRP A 129 2.99 5.55 44.38
C TRP A 129 2.42 4.49 45.31
N GLU A 130 3.19 3.44 45.54
CA GLU A 130 2.90 2.39 46.52
C GLU A 130 3.85 2.50 47.69
N GLN A 131 3.32 2.54 48.90
CA GLN A 131 4.14 2.54 50.11
C GLN A 131 4.67 1.12 50.35
N ARG A 132 5.98 0.98 50.37
CA ARG A 132 6.70 -0.29 50.57
C ARG A 132 7.53 -0.24 51.84
N THR A 133 7.70 -1.39 52.49
CA THR A 133 8.71 -1.55 53.53
C THR A 133 10.10 -1.48 52.92
N LEU A 134 11.10 -1.31 53.77
CA LEU A 134 12.50 -1.25 53.37
C LEU A 134 13.00 -2.52 52.65
N TYR A 135 12.31 -3.66 52.82
CA TYR A 135 12.61 -4.92 52.14
C TYR A 135 11.79 -5.11 50.85
N GLY A 136 11.10 -4.06 50.39
CA GLY A 136 10.33 -4.05 49.16
C GLY A 136 8.92 -4.65 49.27
N HIS A 137 8.48 -5.02 50.47
CA HIS A 137 7.13 -5.57 50.68
C HIS A 137 6.07 -4.45 50.63
N PRO A 138 4.97 -4.61 49.88
CA PRO A 138 3.91 -3.61 49.83
C PRO A 138 3.18 -3.53 51.18
N THR A 139 2.96 -2.31 51.67
CA THR A 139 2.17 -2.06 52.90
C THR A 139 0.66 -1.96 52.62
N GLY A 140 0.29 -1.82 51.34
CA GLY A 140 -1.09 -1.64 50.88
C GLY A 140 -1.55 -0.19 50.77
N ALA A 141 -0.80 0.80 51.28
CA ALA A 141 -1.12 2.20 51.07
C ALA A 141 -0.70 2.66 49.66
N VAL A 142 -1.62 3.35 48.98
CA VAL A 142 -1.47 3.82 47.60
C VAL A 142 -1.77 5.31 47.54
N ARG A 143 -0.99 6.05 46.74
CA ARG A 143 -1.22 7.46 46.42
C ARG A 143 -1.33 7.60 44.90
N GLU A 144 -2.48 8.05 44.44
CA GLU A 144 -2.74 8.28 43.00
C GLU A 144 -1.96 9.50 42.48
N ASN A 145 -1.54 9.45 41.21
CA ASN A 145 -0.90 10.56 40.53
C ASN A 145 -1.89 11.35 39.67
N PRO A 146 -2.32 12.55 40.09
CA PRO A 146 -3.24 13.37 39.28
C PRO A 146 -2.58 13.90 38.00
N ASP A 147 -1.25 13.86 37.90
CA ASP A 147 -0.49 14.29 36.72
C ASP A 147 -0.13 13.12 35.79
N HIS A 148 -0.57 11.88 36.10
CA HIS A 148 -0.38 10.73 35.21
C HIS A 148 -1.01 11.00 33.85
N ARG A 149 -0.25 10.67 32.80
CA ARG A 149 -0.72 10.66 31.43
C ARG A 149 -0.64 9.21 30.94
N PRO A 150 -1.71 8.67 30.34
CA PRO A 150 -1.65 7.35 29.73
C PRO A 150 -0.51 7.24 28.73
N GLY A 151 0.01 6.02 28.53
CA GLY A 151 1.11 5.77 27.62
C GLY A 151 0.86 6.16 26.16
N PRO A 152 1.95 6.27 25.37
CA PRO A 152 1.88 6.55 23.93
C PRO A 152 0.87 5.67 23.17
N GLY A 153 0.82 4.37 23.51
CA GLY A 153 -0.05 3.38 22.91
C GLY A 153 -1.53 3.60 23.22
N TYR A 154 -1.85 4.09 24.43
CA TYR A 154 -3.20 4.56 24.80
C TYR A 154 -3.66 5.70 23.88
N HIS A 155 -2.79 6.68 23.64
CA HIS A 155 -2.98 7.76 22.67
C HIS A 155 -2.79 7.33 21.21
N GLY A 156 -2.71 6.01 21.00
CA GLY A 156 -2.49 5.32 19.74
C GLY A 156 -1.42 5.91 18.85
N LEU A 157 -0.28 6.22 19.46
CA LEU A 157 0.99 6.23 18.75
C LEU A 157 1.33 4.81 18.27
N PRO A 158 2.03 4.66 17.13
CA PRO A 158 2.44 3.36 16.61
C PRO A 158 3.42 2.69 17.57
N VAL A 159 3.51 1.36 17.53
CA VAL A 159 4.52 0.64 18.32
C VAL A 159 5.91 1.10 17.86
N PRO A 160 6.75 1.65 18.73
CA PRO A 160 8.07 2.14 18.35
C PRO A 160 8.98 0.97 17.96
N ALA A 161 9.60 1.07 16.79
CA ALA A 161 10.49 0.05 16.24
C ALA A 161 11.92 0.16 16.78
N SER A 162 12.25 1.22 17.54
CA SER A 162 13.55 1.37 18.21
C SER A 162 13.44 2.15 19.52
N VAL A 163 14.48 2.04 20.37
CA VAL A 163 14.59 2.84 21.61
C VAL A 163 14.61 4.34 21.31
N ALA A 164 15.16 4.76 20.17
CA ALA A 164 15.13 6.15 19.73
C ALA A 164 13.69 6.63 19.47
N GLU A 165 12.87 5.82 18.79
CA GLU A 165 11.46 6.15 18.59
C GLU A 165 10.69 6.21 19.92
N LYS A 166 10.96 5.30 20.86
CA LYS A 166 10.37 5.35 22.22
C LYS A 166 10.62 6.69 22.90
N ALA A 167 11.87 7.18 22.90
CA ALA A 167 12.21 8.46 23.52
C ALA A 167 11.43 9.64 22.91
N PHE A 168 11.29 9.66 21.59
CA PHE A 168 10.50 10.69 20.91
C PHE A 168 9.01 10.59 21.16
N GLN A 169 8.47 9.37 21.25
CA GLN A 169 7.07 9.14 21.60
C GLN A 169 6.79 9.57 23.04
N TYR A 170 7.67 9.26 23.99
CA TYR A 170 7.55 9.72 25.37
C TYR A 170 7.55 11.25 25.44
N HIS A 171 8.39 11.92 24.66
CA HIS A 171 8.34 13.38 24.58
C HIS A 171 7.03 13.89 23.98
N TYR A 172 6.55 13.28 22.88
CA TYR A 172 5.29 13.67 22.24
C TYR A 172 4.09 13.48 23.19
N ASN A 173 4.09 12.39 23.94
CA ASN A 173 3.12 12.08 24.98
C ASN A 173 3.20 13.04 26.18
N GLY A 174 4.28 13.83 26.25
CA GLY A 174 4.59 14.72 27.36
C GLY A 174 4.96 13.96 28.64
N TRP A 175 5.48 12.73 28.50
CA TRP A 175 6.23 12.07 29.55
C TRP A 175 7.61 12.69 29.66
N PHE A 176 8.37 12.76 28.56
CA PHE A 176 9.64 13.49 28.56
C PHE A 176 9.42 14.97 28.29
N ASP A 177 10.02 15.82 29.11
CA ASP A 177 10.27 17.20 28.74
C ASP A 177 11.42 17.28 27.71
N LEU A 178 11.87 18.51 27.40
CA LEU A 178 12.93 18.67 26.42
C LEU A 178 14.29 18.24 26.97
N ASP A 179 14.60 18.48 28.23
CA ASP A 179 15.90 18.12 28.83
C ASP A 179 16.02 16.59 29.00
N GLU A 180 14.94 15.93 29.42
CA GLU A 180 14.84 14.47 29.52
C GLU A 180 14.99 13.81 28.13
N LEU A 181 14.40 14.38 27.08
CA LEU A 181 14.60 13.90 25.71
C LEU A 181 16.06 14.04 25.27
N TYR A 182 16.73 15.15 25.58
CA TYR A 182 18.15 15.33 25.23
C TYR A 182 19.02 14.31 25.95
N ALA A 183 18.77 14.06 27.24
CA ALA A 183 19.46 13.03 28.00
C ALA A 183 19.25 11.62 27.41
N ALA A 184 18.00 11.29 27.06
CA ALA A 184 17.62 9.98 26.54
C ALA A 184 18.28 9.64 25.20
N VAL A 185 18.48 10.60 24.29
CA VAL A 185 18.97 10.32 22.93
C VAL A 185 20.49 10.30 22.78
N LEU A 186 21.26 10.78 23.76
CA LEU A 186 22.72 10.97 23.67
C LEU A 186 23.48 9.72 23.23
N ASP A 187 23.04 8.57 23.71
CA ASP A 187 23.72 7.28 23.57
C ASP A 187 22.93 6.31 22.66
N LEU A 188 21.89 6.79 21.96
CA LEU A 188 21.10 5.99 21.04
C LEU A 188 21.71 5.97 19.63
N ASP A 189 21.50 4.87 18.93
CA ASP A 189 21.93 4.71 17.54
C ASP A 189 21.00 5.45 16.58
N PHE A 190 21.61 6.20 15.65
CA PHE A 190 20.95 6.88 14.53
C PHE A 190 21.66 6.54 13.21
N LEU A 191 20.97 6.74 12.09
CA LEU A 191 21.55 6.71 10.76
C LEU A 191 21.85 8.12 10.28
N MET A 192 23.12 8.44 10.07
CA MET A 192 23.54 9.70 9.46
C MET A 192 23.58 9.55 7.95
N ALA A 193 22.89 10.45 7.23
CA ALA A 193 22.98 10.54 5.78
C ALA A 193 24.30 11.19 5.34
N TYR A 194 24.83 10.70 4.22
CA TYR A 194 26.03 11.22 3.56
C TYR A 194 25.74 11.54 2.10
N GLU A 195 26.11 12.74 1.67
CA GLU A 195 26.13 13.19 0.27
C GLU A 195 27.59 13.52 -0.10
N ASP A 196 28.09 12.97 -1.22
CA ASP A 196 29.47 13.18 -1.70
C ASP A 196 30.56 12.94 -0.64
N ASP A 197 30.45 11.85 0.12
CA ASP A 197 31.35 11.45 1.22
C ASP A 197 31.44 12.47 2.38
N LYS A 198 30.47 13.38 2.51
CA LYS A 198 30.28 14.27 3.66
C LYS A 198 28.90 14.06 4.29
N PRO A 199 28.73 14.29 5.62
CA PRO A 199 27.41 14.27 6.22
C PRO A 199 26.46 15.22 5.48
N ALA A 200 25.24 14.75 5.17
CA ALA A 200 24.22 15.55 4.53
C ALA A 200 23.91 16.76 5.43
N GLN A 201 24.12 17.95 4.88
CA GLN A 201 24.04 19.21 5.60
C GLN A 201 23.08 20.16 4.89
N TYR A 202 22.24 20.82 5.66
CA TYR A 202 21.45 21.95 5.18
C TYR A 202 21.91 23.22 5.90
N VAL A 203 22.36 24.22 5.14
CA VAL A 203 22.77 25.51 5.68
C VAL A 203 21.63 26.50 5.53
N SER A 204 21.04 26.91 6.65
CA SER A 204 20.14 28.05 6.73
C SER A 204 20.95 29.30 7.12
N GLN A 205 20.45 30.51 6.83
CA GLN A 205 21.19 31.78 6.96
C GLN A 205 21.89 31.98 8.32
N ASP A 206 21.41 31.34 9.39
CA ASP A 206 21.98 31.46 10.75
C ASP A 206 22.50 30.15 11.38
N ARG A 207 22.35 28.97 10.72
CA ARG A 207 22.70 27.66 11.32
C ARG A 207 23.12 26.60 10.29
N THR A 208 24.10 25.79 10.65
CA THR A 208 24.45 24.56 9.92
C THR A 208 23.68 23.39 10.52
N MET A 209 22.87 22.71 9.72
CA MET A 209 22.05 21.58 10.16
C MET A 209 22.62 20.28 9.62
N LEU A 210 22.77 19.27 10.48
CA LEU A 210 23.12 17.91 10.11
C LEU A 210 21.84 17.07 10.10
N ILE A 211 21.63 16.29 9.04
CA ILE A 211 20.42 15.47 8.90
C ILE A 211 20.70 14.06 9.42
N LEU A 212 19.99 13.69 10.48
CA LEU A 212 19.95 12.35 11.05
C LEU A 212 18.60 11.69 10.79
N PHE A 213 18.64 10.38 10.58
CA PHE A 213 17.50 9.52 10.41
C PHE A 213 17.43 8.56 11.59
N VAL A 214 16.21 8.29 12.06
CA VAL A 214 16.00 7.19 13.00
C VAL A 214 16.23 5.88 12.26
N VAL A 215 16.85 4.88 12.91
CA VAL A 215 17.35 3.63 12.29
C VAL A 215 16.29 2.86 11.49
N THR A 216 15.01 3.09 11.79
CA THR A 216 13.83 2.42 11.23
C THR A 216 13.06 3.26 10.20
N SER A 217 13.34 4.58 10.08
CA SER A 217 12.69 5.46 9.11
C SER A 217 13.57 5.63 7.86
N LEU A 218 13.51 4.68 6.92
CA LEU A 218 14.04 4.93 5.58
C LEU A 218 13.22 6.07 4.93
N PRO A 219 13.85 7.12 4.39
CA PRO A 219 13.12 8.27 3.88
C PRO A 219 12.27 7.93 2.64
N LYS A 220 10.98 8.33 2.66
CA LYS A 220 10.17 8.51 1.43
C LYS A 220 10.68 9.69 0.57
N ARG A 221 11.64 10.49 1.06
CA ARG A 221 12.24 11.62 0.34
C ARG A 221 13.54 11.26 -0.38
N ASN A 222 13.44 11.18 -1.70
CA ASN A 222 14.46 11.42 -2.73
C ASN A 222 15.69 10.45 -2.80
N PRO A 223 15.70 9.46 -3.71
CA PRO A 223 16.68 8.37 -3.72
C PRO A 223 18.01 8.64 -4.44
N LYS A 224 18.39 9.89 -4.75
CA LYS A 224 19.48 10.07 -5.72
C LYS A 224 20.92 10.02 -5.21
N HIS A 225 21.29 10.33 -3.96
CA HIS A 225 22.73 10.38 -3.59
C HIS A 225 23.11 10.10 -2.11
N VAL A 226 22.32 9.37 -1.32
CA VAL A 226 22.57 9.25 0.14
C VAL A 226 23.12 7.87 0.56
N ARG A 227 24.35 7.81 1.10
CA ARG A 227 24.86 6.67 1.90
C ARG A 227 24.50 6.88 3.36
N PHE A 228 24.21 5.83 4.13
CA PHE A 228 23.89 5.95 5.56
C PHE A 228 24.97 5.31 6.43
N LEU A 229 25.34 5.96 7.54
CA LEU A 229 26.27 5.46 8.55
C LEU A 229 25.56 5.41 9.91
N ARG A 230 25.63 4.27 10.61
CA ARG A 230 25.20 4.17 12.01
C ARG A 230 26.14 4.96 12.91
N THR A 231 25.60 5.81 13.76
CA THR A 231 26.36 6.69 14.67
C THR A 231 25.54 7.06 15.91
N GLN A 232 26.21 7.56 16.95
CA GLN A 232 25.56 8.09 18.17
C GLN A 232 25.78 9.60 18.27
N PRO A 233 24.86 10.39 18.87
CA PRO A 233 25.04 11.82 19.06
C PRO A 233 26.36 12.18 19.73
N ARG A 234 26.85 11.41 20.71
CA ARG A 234 28.19 11.61 21.30
C ARG A 234 29.34 11.52 20.30
N ASP A 235 29.29 10.58 19.37
CA ASP A 235 30.32 10.42 18.34
C ASP A 235 30.26 11.58 17.32
N ILE A 236 29.06 12.09 17.04
CA ILE A 236 28.85 13.28 16.20
C ILE A 236 29.41 14.54 16.88
N ILE A 237 29.15 14.72 18.17
CA ILE A 237 29.71 15.83 18.95
C ILE A 237 31.23 15.79 18.89
N ALA A 238 31.85 14.63 19.14
CA ALA A 238 33.29 14.46 19.07
C ALA A 238 33.84 14.77 17.66
N PHE A 239 33.16 14.30 16.61
CA PHE A 239 33.52 14.59 15.22
C PHE A 239 33.43 16.09 14.88
N ILE A 240 32.34 16.75 15.26
CA ILE A 240 32.10 18.18 14.96
C ILE A 240 33.03 19.08 15.77
N VAL A 241 33.26 18.79 17.06
CA VAL A 241 34.26 19.50 17.86
C VAL A 241 35.65 19.32 17.25
N GLY A 242 35.99 18.12 16.78
CA GLY A 242 37.26 17.84 16.11
C GLY A 242 37.44 18.56 14.75
N GLN A 243 36.37 18.77 13.98
CA GLN A 243 36.42 19.38 12.65
C GLN A 243 36.22 20.91 12.66
N LEU A 244 35.28 21.42 13.47
CA LEU A 244 34.84 22.82 13.45
C LEU A 244 35.26 23.61 14.69
N GLY A 245 35.74 22.93 15.75
CA GLY A 245 36.20 23.57 16.99
C GLY A 245 35.10 24.20 17.86
N LYS A 246 33.82 24.12 17.44
CA LYS A 246 32.66 24.64 18.17
C LYS A 246 31.37 23.91 17.77
N THR A 247 30.39 23.89 18.67
CA THR A 247 29.04 23.32 18.47
C THR A 247 27.95 24.41 18.36
N ASP A 248 28.29 25.67 18.64
CA ASP A 248 27.39 26.83 18.51
C ASP A 248 26.83 26.98 17.09
N GLY A 249 25.50 27.06 16.98
CA GLY A 249 24.80 27.20 15.70
C GLY A 249 24.66 25.90 14.90
N VAL A 250 25.03 24.75 15.48
CA VAL A 250 24.82 23.42 14.90
C VAL A 250 23.63 22.73 15.55
N ALA A 251 22.75 22.17 14.72
CA ALA A 251 21.61 21.37 15.18
C ALA A 251 21.55 20.03 14.46
N LEU A 252 21.08 19.01 15.18
CA LEU A 252 20.71 17.72 14.62
C LEU A 252 19.24 17.80 14.21
N SER A 253 18.97 17.65 12.91
CA SER A 253 17.62 17.50 12.39
C SER A 253 17.29 16.03 12.32
N ILE A 254 16.25 15.59 13.03
CA ILE A 254 15.85 14.19 13.08
C ILE A 254 14.62 14.01 12.21
N ASP A 255 14.78 13.33 11.08
CA ASP A 255 13.70 12.98 10.16
C ASP A 255 13.04 11.66 10.61
N LYS A 256 11.70 11.68 10.70
CA LYS A 256 10.85 10.55 11.13
C LYS A 256 10.00 10.00 9.98
N GLY A 257 10.30 10.36 8.73
CA GLY A 257 9.65 9.85 7.53
C GLY A 257 8.26 10.43 7.21
N HIS A 258 7.43 10.77 8.21
CA HIS A 258 6.03 11.21 8.01
C HIS A 258 5.63 12.54 8.67
N GLU A 259 6.51 13.19 9.44
CA GLU A 259 6.26 14.50 10.07
C GLU A 259 7.45 15.45 9.93
N ALA A 260 7.24 16.74 10.20
CA ALA A 260 8.30 17.73 10.23
C ALA A 260 9.37 17.33 11.27
N GLY A 261 10.62 17.21 10.82
CA GLY A 261 11.74 16.77 11.67
C GLY A 261 11.94 17.68 12.88
N ARG A 262 12.34 17.09 14.00
CA ARG A 262 12.61 17.83 15.23
C ARG A 262 14.09 18.20 15.33
N MET A 263 14.37 19.39 15.82
CA MET A 263 15.73 19.93 15.95
C MET A 263 16.25 19.78 17.38
N LEU A 264 17.43 19.19 17.53
CA LEU A 264 18.18 19.15 18.79
C LEU A 264 19.44 20.01 18.69
N ALA A 265 19.64 20.92 19.63
CA ALA A 265 20.81 21.79 19.67
C ALA A 265 22.05 21.01 20.08
N LEU A 266 23.10 21.01 19.25
CA LEU A 266 24.30 20.21 19.51
C LEU A 266 25.06 20.68 20.76
N GLN A 267 25.04 21.98 21.05
CA GLN A 267 25.64 22.57 22.25
C GLN A 267 25.07 21.99 23.54
N LYS A 268 23.74 21.86 23.64
CA LYS A 268 23.08 21.32 24.83
C LYS A 268 23.38 19.82 25.01
N LEU A 269 23.45 19.07 23.90
CA LEU A 269 23.90 17.68 23.94
C LEU A 269 25.37 17.55 24.38
N GLU A 270 26.24 18.49 23.98
CA GLU A 270 27.64 18.53 24.43
C GLU A 270 27.76 18.81 25.94
N GLU A 271 26.96 19.73 26.47
CA GLU A 271 26.90 20.02 27.92
C GLU A 271 26.49 18.79 28.72
N LEU A 272 25.38 18.15 28.35
CA LEU A 272 24.93 16.92 29.00
C LEU A 272 25.96 15.78 28.86
N ALA A 273 26.58 15.62 27.69
CA ALA A 273 27.60 14.58 27.47
C ALA A 273 28.82 14.73 28.39
N LYS A 274 29.14 15.95 28.88
CA LYS A 274 30.20 16.19 29.87
C LYS A 274 29.78 15.77 31.28
N GLU A 275 28.49 15.80 31.58
CA GLU A 275 27.92 15.54 32.90
C GLU A 275 27.51 14.07 33.10
N THR A 276 27.26 13.32 32.02
CA THR A 276 26.87 11.89 32.08
C THR A 276 27.96 10.95 31.55
N PRO A 277 28.39 9.94 32.35
CA PRO A 277 29.33 8.91 31.89
C PRO A 277 28.72 8.00 30.80
N ARG A 278 29.54 7.56 29.83
CA ARG A 278 29.10 6.69 28.73
C ARG A 278 28.68 5.31 29.29
N PRO A 279 27.43 4.85 29.09
CA PRO A 279 27.02 3.51 29.51
C PRO A 279 27.76 2.43 28.72
N GLN A 280 27.95 1.24 29.32
CA GLN A 280 28.48 0.09 28.57
C GLN A 280 27.46 -0.32 27.50
N PRO A 281 27.90 -0.56 26.25
CA PRO A 281 26.98 -0.94 25.18
C PRO A 281 26.26 -2.25 25.54
N ALA A 282 24.93 -2.26 25.39
CA ALA A 282 24.17 -3.49 25.40
C ALA A 282 24.69 -4.42 24.29
N LYS A 283 24.76 -5.72 24.56
CA LYS A 283 25.29 -6.72 23.61
C LYS A 283 24.55 -6.61 22.27
N SER A 284 25.30 -6.36 21.19
CA SER A 284 24.73 -6.39 19.85
C SER A 284 24.19 -7.79 19.51
N PRO A 285 23.04 -7.89 18.81
CA PRO A 285 22.57 -9.17 18.32
C PRO A 285 23.58 -9.78 17.32
N ALA A 286 23.63 -11.11 17.31
CA ALA A 286 24.58 -11.88 16.52
C ALA A 286 24.46 -11.60 15.01
N ARG A 287 25.57 -11.77 14.28
CA ARG A 287 25.66 -11.57 12.82
C ARG A 287 24.72 -12.53 12.09
N VAL A 288 23.74 -11.97 11.39
CA VAL A 288 22.85 -12.64 10.42
C VAL A 288 23.66 -13.08 9.19
N THR A 289 23.37 -14.27 8.65
CA THR A 289 23.98 -14.82 7.42
C THR A 289 23.26 -14.37 6.15
N VAL A 290 23.93 -14.45 4.98
CA VAL A 290 23.40 -13.98 3.67
C VAL A 290 22.08 -14.67 3.25
N SER A 291 21.82 -15.89 3.72
CA SER A 291 20.56 -16.62 3.43
C SER A 291 19.35 -16.14 4.23
N GLU A 292 19.57 -15.43 5.34
CA GLU A 292 18.52 -14.90 6.25
C GLU A 292 18.12 -13.47 5.89
N GLU A 293 18.83 -12.84 4.95
CA GLU A 293 18.64 -11.44 4.54
C GLU A 293 17.27 -11.20 3.90
N GLN A 294 16.75 -12.17 3.14
CA GLN A 294 15.45 -12.03 2.47
C GLN A 294 14.27 -12.01 3.45
N MET A 295 14.27 -12.86 4.49
CA MET A 295 13.19 -12.85 5.48
C MET A 295 13.23 -11.59 6.33
N VAL A 296 14.43 -11.15 6.74
CA VAL A 296 14.62 -9.90 7.48
C VAL A 296 14.15 -8.71 6.65
N LYS A 297 14.52 -8.66 5.36
CA LYS A 297 14.06 -7.61 4.44
C LYS A 297 12.53 -7.58 4.29
N ARG A 298 11.88 -8.75 4.22
CA ARG A 298 10.42 -8.85 4.11
C ARG A 298 9.70 -8.44 5.40
N ALA A 299 10.22 -8.82 6.57
CA ALA A 299 9.70 -8.36 7.85
C ALA A 299 9.84 -6.84 8.02
N LEU A 300 11.00 -6.29 7.64
CA LEU A 300 11.26 -4.85 7.68
C LEU A 300 10.34 -4.07 6.71
N LYS A 301 10.01 -4.62 5.53
CA LYS A 301 9.04 -4.01 4.59
C LYS A 301 7.66 -3.81 5.25
N ASN A 302 7.32 -4.63 6.24
CA ASN A 302 6.07 -4.53 7.01
C ASN A 302 6.23 -3.80 8.36
N GLY A 303 7.40 -3.22 8.63
CA GLY A 303 7.66 -2.48 9.87
C GLY A 303 8.03 -3.35 11.08
N PHE A 304 8.40 -4.62 10.87
CA PHE A 304 8.79 -5.53 11.95
C PHE A 304 10.27 -5.87 11.92
N GLU A 305 10.89 -5.90 13.10
CA GLU A 305 12.17 -6.55 13.33
C GLU A 305 11.97 -8.01 13.74
N LEU A 306 12.94 -8.86 13.38
CA LEU A 306 12.97 -10.25 13.81
C LEU A 306 13.99 -10.40 14.94
N THR A 307 13.60 -11.06 16.03
CA THR A 307 14.52 -11.38 17.12
C THR A 307 15.49 -12.49 16.72
N VAL A 308 16.58 -12.64 17.47
CA VAL A 308 17.54 -13.74 17.24
C VAL A 308 16.84 -15.09 17.36
N GLU A 309 15.96 -15.22 18.35
CA GLU A 309 15.19 -16.44 18.60
C GLU A 309 14.22 -16.76 17.46
N GLU A 310 13.56 -15.75 16.89
CA GLU A 310 12.69 -15.90 15.72
C GLU A 310 13.46 -16.32 14.47
N ILE A 311 14.62 -15.70 14.21
CA ILE A 311 15.49 -16.07 13.08
C ILE A 311 15.95 -17.52 13.22
N GLU A 312 16.42 -17.90 14.42
CA GLU A 312 16.85 -19.27 14.67
C GLU A 312 15.70 -20.28 14.58
N SER A 313 14.51 -19.92 15.08
CA SER A 313 13.31 -20.73 15.02
C SER A 313 12.87 -20.99 13.58
N TYR A 314 12.79 -19.93 12.77
CA TYR A 314 12.44 -20.03 11.36
C TYR A 314 13.47 -20.84 10.57
N ARG A 315 14.76 -20.63 10.83
CA ARG A 315 15.84 -21.38 10.17
C ARG A 315 15.71 -22.88 10.40
N ARG A 316 15.51 -23.31 11.65
CA ARG A 316 15.31 -24.74 11.98
C ARG A 316 14.12 -25.33 11.23
N ALA A 317 13.00 -24.62 11.22
CA ALA A 317 11.79 -25.04 10.51
C ALA A 317 11.98 -25.13 8.99
N PHE A 318 12.64 -24.12 8.40
CA PHE A 318 12.91 -24.04 6.97
C PHE A 318 13.88 -25.13 6.50
N GLU A 319 14.96 -25.40 7.26
CA GLU A 319 15.90 -26.50 6.98
C GLU A 319 15.17 -27.86 6.93
N LEU A 320 14.24 -28.10 7.86
CA LEU A 320 13.42 -29.33 7.89
C LEU A 320 12.46 -29.42 6.69
N ALA A 321 11.83 -28.30 6.31
CA ALA A 321 10.94 -28.23 5.16
C ALA A 321 11.69 -28.53 3.84
N VAL A 322 12.88 -27.94 3.67
CA VAL A 322 13.76 -28.20 2.51
C VAL A 322 14.24 -29.65 2.48
N ALA A 323 14.64 -30.21 3.63
CA ALA A 323 15.05 -31.61 3.73
C ALA A 323 13.90 -32.56 3.36
N THR A 324 12.69 -32.27 3.80
CA THR A 324 11.48 -33.03 3.47
C THR A 324 11.14 -32.95 1.98
N ALA A 325 11.17 -31.75 1.38
CA ALA A 325 10.92 -31.56 -0.04
C ALA A 325 11.97 -32.29 -0.91
N ARG A 326 13.24 -32.19 -0.53
CA ARG A 326 14.35 -32.89 -1.20
C ARG A 326 14.23 -34.40 -1.11
N ALA A 327 13.85 -34.94 0.05
CA ALA A 327 13.61 -36.37 0.21
C ALA A 327 12.48 -36.86 -0.72
N ARG A 328 11.39 -36.09 -0.86
CA ARG A 328 10.31 -36.40 -1.82
C ARG A 328 10.80 -36.41 -3.27
N PHE A 329 11.58 -35.40 -3.67
CA PHE A 329 12.15 -35.29 -5.02
C PHE A 329 13.14 -36.42 -5.32
N GLU A 330 13.97 -36.79 -4.36
CA GLU A 330 14.96 -37.87 -4.48
C GLU A 330 14.37 -39.27 -4.22
N HIS A 331 13.04 -39.38 -4.02
CA HIS A 331 12.32 -40.61 -3.65
C HIS A 331 12.94 -41.35 -2.44
N ARG A 332 13.41 -40.59 -1.44
CA ARG A 332 13.94 -41.10 -0.16
C ARG A 332 12.93 -40.92 0.96
N GLN A 333 13.16 -41.62 2.07
CA GLN A 333 12.38 -41.42 3.28
C GLN A 333 12.55 -39.99 3.80
N ALA A 334 11.42 -39.31 4.04
CA ALA A 334 11.43 -37.97 4.63
C ALA A 334 11.95 -38.01 6.09
N PRO A 335 12.56 -36.93 6.58
CA PRO A 335 12.91 -36.80 8.00
C PRO A 335 11.68 -36.99 8.89
N GLU A 336 11.87 -37.58 10.07
CA GLU A 336 10.80 -37.63 11.08
C GLU A 336 10.47 -36.22 11.58
N LEU A 337 9.18 -35.92 11.72
CA LEU A 337 8.71 -34.66 12.27
C LEU A 337 8.91 -34.63 13.80
N PRO A 338 9.29 -33.48 14.39
CA PRO A 338 9.38 -33.35 15.83
C PRO A 338 8.00 -33.47 16.48
N ALA A 339 7.95 -34.01 17.70
CA ALA A 339 6.70 -34.18 18.45
C ALA A 339 6.06 -32.84 18.86
N ASP A 340 6.89 -31.84 19.13
CA ASP A 340 6.47 -30.46 19.40
C ASP A 340 6.87 -29.58 18.21
N LEU A 341 5.88 -29.32 17.33
CA LEU A 341 6.05 -28.50 16.14
C LEU A 341 6.39 -27.05 16.50
N TRP A 342 5.73 -26.48 17.51
CA TRP A 342 5.88 -25.09 17.91
C TRP A 342 7.29 -24.79 18.43
N ALA A 343 7.84 -25.66 19.29
CA ALA A 343 9.22 -25.54 19.78
C ALA A 343 10.28 -25.56 18.66
N HIS A 344 9.92 -26.09 17.50
CA HIS A 344 10.77 -26.17 16.31
C HIS A 344 10.45 -25.12 15.24
N GLY A 345 9.60 -24.13 15.56
CA GLY A 345 9.25 -23.03 14.64
C GLY A 345 8.24 -23.42 13.56
N LEU A 346 7.49 -24.51 13.76
CA LEU A 346 6.51 -25.03 12.81
C LEU A 346 5.09 -24.81 13.33
N VAL A 347 4.20 -24.48 12.40
CA VAL A 347 2.74 -24.47 12.61
C VAL A 347 2.07 -25.45 11.64
N THR A 348 0.95 -26.03 12.06
CA THR A 348 0.17 -26.94 11.21
C THR A 348 -0.68 -26.14 10.24
N LYS A 349 -0.24 -26.08 8.98
CA LYS A 349 -1.01 -25.57 7.82
C LYS A 349 -1.69 -26.74 7.11
N TYR A 350 -2.51 -26.48 6.10
CA TYR A 350 -3.28 -27.54 5.42
C TYR A 350 -3.06 -27.52 3.91
N THR A 351 -3.04 -28.70 3.29
CA THR A 351 -3.03 -28.85 1.83
C THR A 351 -4.41 -28.57 1.22
N SER A 352 -4.50 -28.53 -0.11
CA SER A 352 -5.79 -28.42 -0.81
C SER A 352 -6.75 -29.59 -0.53
N ASP A 353 -6.23 -30.74 -0.07
CA ASP A 353 -7.00 -31.93 0.28
C ASP A 353 -7.36 -31.96 1.79
N GLY A 354 -6.98 -30.92 2.54
CA GLY A 354 -7.20 -30.81 3.97
C GLY A 354 -6.34 -31.76 4.80
N ASP A 355 -5.16 -32.11 4.30
CA ASP A 355 -4.17 -32.88 5.04
C ASP A 355 -3.19 -31.95 5.74
N GLU A 356 -2.72 -32.35 6.92
CA GLU A 356 -1.79 -31.56 7.71
C GLU A 356 -0.44 -31.38 7.01
N ARG A 357 0.05 -30.14 7.02
CA ARG A 357 1.31 -29.70 6.41
C ARG A 357 2.07 -28.82 7.41
N PRO A 358 2.97 -29.41 8.23
CA PRO A 358 3.87 -28.63 9.07
C PRO A 358 4.68 -27.64 8.22
N SER A 359 4.63 -26.36 8.58
CA SER A 359 5.20 -25.27 7.80
C SER A 359 5.94 -24.30 8.70
N ALA A 360 7.05 -23.74 8.22
CA ALA A 360 7.78 -22.71 8.95
C ALA A 360 6.87 -21.50 9.21
N TRP A 361 6.83 -21.05 10.45
CA TRP A 361 5.95 -19.96 10.84
C TRP A 361 6.61 -18.60 10.60
N ASP A 362 5.92 -17.70 9.93
CA ASP A 362 6.40 -16.34 9.61
C ASP A 362 6.12 -15.32 10.72
N PHE A 363 5.65 -15.80 11.88
CA PHE A 363 5.32 -15.00 13.06
C PHE A 363 4.21 -13.97 12.81
N GLY A 364 3.48 -14.07 11.69
CA GLY A 364 2.57 -13.04 11.21
C GLY A 364 3.27 -11.72 10.85
N LYS A 365 4.60 -11.74 10.63
CA LYS A 365 5.42 -10.54 10.35
C LYS A 365 5.67 -10.31 8.86
N PHE A 366 5.70 -11.36 8.06
CA PHE A 366 5.98 -11.25 6.62
C PHE A 366 5.25 -12.27 5.77
N PHE A 367 4.92 -11.87 4.54
CA PHE A 367 4.34 -12.75 3.54
C PHE A 367 5.44 -13.44 2.71
N SER A 368 5.21 -14.70 2.32
CA SER A 368 6.20 -15.54 1.65
C SER A 368 6.42 -15.22 0.17
N TRP A 369 5.47 -14.53 -0.47
CA TRP A 369 5.58 -14.05 -1.85
C TRP A 369 6.02 -12.59 -1.89
N ASP A 370 6.87 -12.24 -2.84
CA ASP A 370 7.31 -10.85 -3.04
C ASP A 370 6.31 -10.12 -3.93
N MET A 371 5.44 -9.29 -3.32
CA MET A 371 4.45 -8.48 -4.02
C MET A 371 4.72 -6.99 -3.80
N ASP A 372 4.76 -6.21 -4.89
CA ASP A 372 5.32 -4.83 -4.92
C ASP A 372 4.31 -3.69 -4.84
N ASP A 373 3.03 -3.98 -4.68
CA ASP A 373 1.97 -3.00 -4.47
C ASP A 373 1.04 -3.57 -3.40
N GLN A 374 0.81 -2.83 -2.33
CA GLN A 374 -0.10 -3.27 -1.27
C GLN A 374 -1.16 -2.19 -1.12
N SER A 375 -2.42 -2.48 -1.47
CA SER A 375 -3.57 -1.66 -1.04
C SER A 375 -3.99 -2.01 0.39
N GLN A 376 -3.76 -3.27 0.79
CA GLN A 376 -3.97 -3.79 2.14
C GLN A 376 -2.72 -4.49 2.69
N ALA A 377 -2.50 -4.39 3.99
CA ALA A 377 -1.40 -4.98 4.73
C ALA A 377 -1.78 -6.41 5.16
N TRP A 378 -1.08 -7.40 4.60
CA TRP A 378 -1.29 -8.81 4.93
C TRP A 378 -1.27 -9.10 6.44
N PHE A 379 -0.30 -8.54 7.16
CA PHE A 379 -0.12 -8.80 8.61
C PHE A 379 -1.31 -8.31 9.45
N ARG A 380 -2.02 -7.27 8.99
CA ARG A 380 -3.23 -6.74 9.65
C ARG A 380 -4.43 -7.65 9.43
N ILE A 381 -4.60 -8.16 8.21
CA ILE A 381 -5.66 -9.13 7.88
C ILE A 381 -5.46 -10.41 8.70
N VAL A 382 -4.26 -10.97 8.67
CA VAL A 382 -3.92 -12.17 9.45
C VAL A 382 -4.08 -11.92 10.95
N GLY A 383 -3.60 -10.76 11.44
CA GLY A 383 -3.81 -10.34 12.82
C GLY A 383 -5.28 -10.26 13.21
N ALA A 384 -6.15 -9.72 12.34
CA ALA A 384 -7.58 -9.62 12.60
C ALA A 384 -8.25 -11.01 12.71
N TYR A 385 -7.91 -11.95 11.84
CA TYR A 385 -8.45 -13.31 11.88
C TYR A 385 -7.97 -14.08 13.13
N ILE A 386 -6.68 -13.99 13.46
CA ILE A 386 -6.13 -14.66 14.66
C ILE A 386 -6.68 -14.01 15.92
N GLY A 387 -6.75 -12.68 15.98
CA GLY A 387 -7.36 -11.95 17.08
C GLY A 387 -8.82 -12.33 17.29
N PHE A 388 -9.59 -12.50 16.20
CA PHE A 388 -10.96 -13.02 16.26
C PHE A 388 -11.01 -14.40 16.90
N ALA A 389 -10.13 -15.32 16.47
CA ALA A 389 -10.05 -16.67 16.99
C ALA A 389 -9.67 -16.72 18.48
N LEU A 390 -8.72 -15.87 18.91
CA LEU A 390 -8.36 -15.74 20.32
C LEU A 390 -9.55 -15.27 21.16
N GLY A 391 -10.28 -14.25 20.69
CA GLY A 391 -11.46 -13.74 21.38
C GLY A 391 -12.59 -14.76 21.48
N ASP A 392 -12.85 -15.52 20.42
CA ASP A 392 -13.82 -16.63 20.42
C ASP A 392 -13.38 -17.76 21.38
N SER A 393 -12.08 -18.07 21.41
CA SER A 393 -11.51 -19.14 22.26
C SER A 393 -11.67 -18.91 23.76
N LEU A 394 -11.84 -17.65 24.19
CA LEU A 394 -12.12 -17.29 25.58
C LEU A 394 -13.43 -17.90 26.09
N GLY A 395 -14.38 -18.15 25.19
CA GLY A 395 -15.65 -18.83 25.49
C GLY A 395 -15.60 -20.36 25.35
N SER A 396 -14.66 -20.92 24.58
CA SER A 396 -14.63 -22.36 24.21
C SER A 396 -13.45 -23.16 24.78
N GLY A 397 -12.45 -22.53 25.39
CA GLY A 397 -11.32 -23.21 26.05
C GLY A 397 -10.20 -23.64 25.10
N ALA A 398 -9.48 -22.65 24.53
CA ALA A 398 -8.28 -22.79 23.68
C ALA A 398 -8.43 -23.53 22.33
N ALA A 399 -9.54 -24.26 22.12
CA ALA A 399 -9.90 -24.84 20.83
C ALA A 399 -10.67 -23.83 19.95
N LEU A 400 -10.60 -24.02 18.62
CA LEU A 400 -11.35 -23.24 17.64
C LEU A 400 -12.84 -23.14 18.02
N GLY A 401 -13.33 -21.92 18.24
CA GLY A 401 -14.71 -21.67 18.60
C GLY A 401 -15.66 -21.66 17.40
N GLY A 402 -16.96 -21.70 17.70
CA GLY A 402 -18.00 -21.77 16.67
C GLY A 402 -18.14 -20.51 15.83
N LEU A 403 -17.83 -19.33 16.40
CA LEU A 403 -17.84 -18.07 15.64
C LEU A 403 -16.70 -18.05 14.62
N THR A 404 -15.53 -18.54 14.99
CA THR A 404 -14.37 -18.60 14.10
C THR A 404 -14.65 -19.56 12.96
N ARG A 405 -15.22 -20.73 13.24
CA ARG A 405 -15.67 -21.66 12.19
C ARG A 405 -16.63 -20.99 11.21
N GLN A 406 -17.60 -20.23 11.72
CA GLN A 406 -18.56 -19.50 10.89
C GLN A 406 -17.87 -18.43 10.02
N LEU A 407 -16.93 -17.65 10.58
CA LEU A 407 -16.11 -16.69 9.83
C LEU A 407 -15.33 -17.36 8.70
N LEU A 408 -14.70 -18.51 8.96
CA LEU A 408 -13.94 -19.26 7.96
C LEU A 408 -14.85 -19.75 6.82
N PHE A 409 -16.06 -20.22 7.14
CA PHE A 409 -17.06 -20.59 6.12
C PHE A 409 -17.55 -19.40 5.29
N HIS A 410 -17.75 -18.23 5.89
CA HIS A 410 -18.10 -17.03 5.12
C HIS A 410 -16.95 -16.56 4.23
N THR A 411 -15.70 -16.64 4.72
CA THR A 411 -14.51 -16.32 3.93
C THR A 411 -14.39 -17.27 2.73
N GLU A 412 -14.62 -18.56 2.93
CA GLU A 412 -14.70 -19.55 1.85
C GLU A 412 -15.81 -19.23 0.84
N SER A 413 -17.01 -18.89 1.33
CA SER A 413 -18.15 -18.52 0.49
C SER A 413 -17.79 -17.35 -0.43
N VAL A 414 -17.16 -16.30 0.13
CA VAL A 414 -16.70 -15.13 -0.61
C VAL A 414 -15.65 -15.50 -1.67
N ILE A 415 -14.63 -16.29 -1.33
CA ILE A 415 -13.59 -16.76 -2.28
C ILE A 415 -14.20 -17.57 -3.43
N ARG A 416 -15.20 -18.43 -3.14
CA ARG A 416 -15.85 -19.27 -4.16
C ARG A 416 -16.80 -18.47 -5.06
N ALA A 417 -17.45 -17.44 -4.53
CA ALA A 417 -18.50 -16.70 -5.21
C ALA A 417 -17.98 -15.57 -6.09
N LEU A 418 -16.96 -14.86 -5.63
CA LEU A 418 -16.51 -13.61 -6.22
C LEU A 418 -15.24 -13.80 -7.07
N PRO A 419 -15.04 -13.01 -8.12
CA PRO A 419 -13.77 -12.96 -8.84
C PRO A 419 -12.66 -12.32 -7.97
N GLY A 420 -11.41 -12.76 -8.16
CA GLY A 420 -10.24 -12.24 -7.43
C GLY A 420 -9.92 -10.78 -7.76
N VAL A 421 -10.25 -10.33 -8.98
CA VAL A 421 -10.26 -8.92 -9.38
C VAL A 421 -11.70 -8.52 -9.66
N ALA A 422 -12.27 -7.70 -8.78
CA ALA A 422 -13.68 -7.36 -8.84
C ALA A 422 -14.01 -6.32 -9.93
N GLY A 423 -15.19 -6.45 -10.52
CA GLY A 423 -15.88 -5.46 -11.35
C GLY A 423 -17.38 -5.51 -11.06
N GLU A 424 -18.08 -4.37 -11.03
CA GLU A 424 -19.47 -4.29 -10.51
C GLU A 424 -20.48 -5.21 -11.22
N ARG A 425 -20.19 -5.59 -12.47
CA ARG A 425 -21.07 -6.41 -13.33
C ARG A 425 -21.02 -7.92 -13.06
N GLU A 426 -20.07 -8.40 -12.27
CA GLU A 426 -19.84 -9.84 -12.06
C GLU A 426 -20.39 -10.38 -10.73
N PHE A 427 -21.18 -9.58 -10.01
CA PHE A 427 -21.70 -9.98 -8.71
C PHE A 427 -22.80 -11.05 -8.82
N PRO A 428 -22.69 -12.21 -8.13
CA PRO A 428 -23.66 -13.30 -8.24
C PRO A 428 -25.01 -12.95 -7.60
N ALA A 429 -26.09 -13.58 -8.08
CA ALA A 429 -27.45 -13.35 -7.54
C ALA A 429 -27.63 -13.86 -6.09
N SER A 430 -26.75 -14.75 -5.64
CA SER A 430 -26.69 -15.24 -4.26
C SER A 430 -25.32 -15.86 -3.98
N MET A 431 -24.82 -15.73 -2.76
CA MET A 431 -23.60 -16.42 -2.33
C MET A 431 -23.84 -17.92 -2.15
N PRO A 432 -22.90 -18.79 -2.58
CA PRO A 432 -22.96 -20.22 -2.29
C PRO A 432 -22.77 -20.44 -0.78
N PRO A 433 -23.39 -21.49 -0.20
CA PRO A 433 -23.21 -21.78 1.21
C PRO A 433 -21.74 -22.13 1.50
N GLY A 434 -21.16 -21.48 2.50
CA GLY A 434 -19.87 -21.87 3.08
C GLY A 434 -19.98 -23.19 3.85
N GLY A 435 -18.87 -23.89 4.06
CA GLY A 435 -18.86 -25.14 4.83
C GLY A 435 -19.55 -26.31 4.11
N ARG A 436 -19.37 -26.40 2.79
CA ARG A 436 -19.90 -27.51 1.99
C ARG A 436 -19.33 -28.86 2.48
N PRO A 437 -20.07 -29.98 2.39
CA PRO A 437 -19.60 -31.27 2.88
C PRO A 437 -18.30 -31.77 2.25
N ASP A 438 -18.00 -31.34 1.02
CA ASP A 438 -16.81 -31.65 0.24
C ASP A 438 -15.64 -30.67 0.47
N SER A 439 -15.84 -29.62 1.27
CA SER A 439 -14.79 -28.65 1.59
C SER A 439 -13.78 -29.21 2.59
N TRP A 440 -12.50 -28.99 2.30
CA TRP A 440 -11.42 -29.28 3.24
C TRP A 440 -11.58 -28.51 4.55
N ILE A 441 -12.15 -27.29 4.52
CA ILE A 441 -12.41 -26.47 5.71
C ILE A 441 -13.44 -27.17 6.61
N THR A 442 -14.49 -27.77 6.03
CA THR A 442 -15.49 -28.54 6.78
C THR A 442 -14.88 -29.75 7.49
N LYS A 443 -13.95 -30.45 6.81
CA LYS A 443 -13.22 -31.59 7.38
C LYS A 443 -12.34 -31.17 8.56
N VAL A 444 -11.54 -30.13 8.39
CA VAL A 444 -10.55 -29.71 9.40
C VAL A 444 -11.16 -28.92 10.55
N THR A 445 -12.35 -28.32 10.38
CA THR A 445 -13.07 -27.61 11.45
C THR A 445 -14.13 -28.47 12.15
N ALA A 446 -14.18 -29.77 11.88
CA ALA A 446 -15.25 -30.65 12.38
C ALA A 446 -15.31 -30.73 13.91
N HIS A 447 -14.19 -30.49 14.60
CA HIS A 447 -14.10 -30.44 16.06
C HIS A 447 -14.71 -29.18 16.68
N ALA A 448 -14.83 -28.09 15.92
CA ALA A 448 -15.37 -26.83 16.42
C ALA A 448 -16.90 -26.89 16.53
N GLY A 449 -17.43 -26.36 17.63
CA GLY A 449 -18.87 -26.27 17.89
C GLY A 449 -19.61 -25.33 16.93
N SER A 450 -20.93 -25.23 17.09
CA SER A 450 -21.73 -24.24 16.36
C SER A 450 -21.58 -22.84 16.97
N ALA A 451 -21.62 -21.81 16.13
CA ALA A 451 -21.75 -20.43 16.60
C ALA A 451 -23.03 -20.24 17.44
N PRO A 452 -23.05 -19.28 18.40
CA PRO A 452 -24.27 -18.88 19.10
C PRO A 452 -25.38 -18.47 18.13
N ALA A 453 -26.61 -18.91 18.39
CA ALA A 453 -27.79 -18.60 17.57
C ALA A 453 -28.36 -17.20 17.88
N GLU A 454 -27.51 -16.17 17.80
CA GLU A 454 -27.85 -14.77 18.08
C GLU A 454 -27.54 -13.91 16.85
N PHE A 455 -28.40 -12.95 16.53
CA PHE A 455 -28.21 -12.10 15.34
C PHE A 455 -26.91 -11.28 15.38
N SER A 456 -26.39 -10.95 16.57
CA SER A 456 -25.12 -10.25 16.76
C SER A 456 -23.90 -11.04 16.26
N SER A 457 -24.00 -12.38 16.17
CA SER A 457 -22.93 -13.22 15.60
C SER A 457 -22.65 -12.91 14.12
N MET A 458 -23.64 -12.37 13.40
CA MET A 458 -23.53 -12.00 11.99
C MET A 458 -22.55 -10.84 11.76
N LEU A 459 -22.24 -10.05 12.80
CA LEU A 459 -21.21 -9.00 12.73
C LEU A 459 -19.84 -9.56 12.30
N ALA A 460 -19.57 -10.85 12.55
CA ALA A 460 -18.35 -11.53 12.12
C ALA A 460 -18.20 -11.56 10.58
N MET A 461 -19.30 -11.50 9.82
CA MET A 461 -19.27 -11.47 8.35
C MET A 461 -18.57 -10.22 7.80
N ALA A 462 -18.50 -9.14 8.59
CA ALA A 462 -17.79 -7.92 8.23
C ALA A 462 -16.32 -8.18 7.88
N LEU A 463 -15.66 -9.07 8.63
CA LEU A 463 -14.25 -9.39 8.41
C LEU A 463 -14.06 -10.16 7.09
N ALA A 464 -14.92 -11.13 6.80
CA ALA A 464 -14.91 -11.88 5.53
C ALA A 464 -15.25 -10.99 4.30
N ALA A 465 -16.08 -9.95 4.47
CA ALA A 465 -16.34 -8.99 3.41
C ALA A 465 -15.15 -8.03 3.17
N SER A 466 -14.46 -7.63 4.24
CA SER A 466 -13.40 -6.61 4.21
C SER A 466 -12.15 -6.97 3.40
N VAL A 467 -11.91 -8.28 3.17
CA VAL A 467 -10.76 -8.80 2.42
C VAL A 467 -10.94 -8.74 0.90
N THR A 468 -12.14 -8.40 0.40
CA THR A 468 -12.47 -8.36 -1.03
C THR A 468 -11.89 -7.16 -1.80
N VAL A 469 -10.97 -6.39 -1.19
CA VAL A 469 -10.57 -5.03 -1.62
C VAL A 469 -9.19 -5.00 -2.31
N GLY A 470 -8.59 -6.15 -2.62
CA GLY A 470 -7.29 -6.18 -3.30
C GLY A 470 -7.33 -5.90 -4.82
N ALA A 471 -8.50 -5.63 -5.41
CA ALA A 471 -8.68 -5.27 -6.81
C ALA A 471 -8.64 -3.74 -7.02
N SER A 472 -7.62 -3.27 -7.76
CA SER A 472 -7.47 -1.92 -8.35
C SER A 472 -8.29 -0.76 -7.74
N GLY A 473 -7.63 0.07 -6.91
CA GLY A 473 -7.78 1.54 -6.84
C GLY A 473 -9.12 2.23 -6.53
N HIS A 474 -10.28 1.72 -6.93
CA HIS A 474 -11.56 2.45 -6.88
C HIS A 474 -12.81 1.61 -6.59
N LEU A 475 -12.72 0.33 -6.18
CA LEU A 475 -13.90 -0.40 -5.66
C LEU A 475 -14.18 0.09 -4.24
N ASN A 476 -14.96 1.16 -4.19
CA ASN A 476 -14.74 2.26 -3.27
C ASN A 476 -15.41 2.11 -1.89
N GLY A 477 -16.10 1.00 -1.60
CA GLY A 477 -16.85 0.81 -0.35
C GLY A 477 -18.24 0.26 -0.62
N HIS A 478 -18.86 0.72 -1.70
CA HIS A 478 -20.08 0.13 -2.27
C HIS A 478 -19.99 -1.38 -2.50
N TYR A 479 -18.87 -1.86 -3.05
CA TYR A 479 -18.67 -3.29 -3.32
C TYR A 479 -18.64 -4.10 -2.02
N VAL A 480 -17.93 -3.61 -1.01
CA VAL A 480 -17.86 -4.26 0.32
C VAL A 480 -19.24 -4.28 0.98
N ILE A 481 -19.99 -3.18 0.92
CA ILE A 481 -21.37 -3.12 1.42
C ILE A 481 -22.27 -4.13 0.70
N LYS A 482 -22.12 -4.28 -0.62
CA LYS A 482 -22.87 -5.27 -1.40
C LYS A 482 -22.54 -6.70 -0.95
N VAL A 483 -21.27 -7.02 -0.69
CA VAL A 483 -20.85 -8.31 -0.13
C VAL A 483 -21.47 -8.53 1.26
N VAL A 484 -21.45 -7.51 2.13
CA VAL A 484 -22.07 -7.57 3.46
C VAL A 484 -23.56 -7.89 3.35
N ARG A 485 -24.31 -7.17 2.51
CA ARG A 485 -25.75 -7.36 2.33
C ARG A 485 -26.12 -8.77 1.90
N GLU A 486 -25.27 -9.38 1.10
CA GLU A 486 -25.49 -10.72 0.55
C GLU A 486 -25.09 -11.83 1.54
N LEU A 487 -24.05 -11.61 2.35
CA LEU A 487 -23.68 -12.51 3.44
C LEU A 487 -24.69 -12.47 4.58
N VAL A 488 -25.13 -11.27 4.97
CA VAL A 488 -26.09 -11.04 6.05
C VAL A 488 -27.50 -11.41 5.61
N GLY A 489 -27.85 -11.12 4.36
CA GLY A 489 -29.16 -11.40 3.78
C GLY A 489 -30.24 -10.38 4.17
N SER A 490 -31.23 -10.22 3.30
CA SER A 490 -32.31 -9.22 3.43
C SER A 490 -33.28 -9.46 4.60
N GLY A 491 -33.23 -10.63 5.24
CA GLY A 491 -34.05 -10.98 6.40
C GLY A 491 -33.47 -10.56 7.76
N ALA A 492 -32.25 -10.03 7.80
CA ALA A 492 -31.61 -9.62 9.05
C ALA A 492 -32.24 -8.32 9.60
N PRO A 493 -32.26 -8.14 10.93
CA PRO A 493 -32.58 -6.85 11.55
C PRO A 493 -31.72 -5.69 11.02
N ALA A 494 -32.30 -4.50 10.90
CA ALA A 494 -31.62 -3.34 10.32
C ALA A 494 -30.39 -2.89 11.13
N ASP A 495 -30.43 -3.02 12.45
CA ASP A 495 -29.32 -2.72 13.34
C ASP A 495 -28.13 -3.68 13.15
N VAL A 496 -28.40 -4.95 12.81
CA VAL A 496 -27.37 -5.93 12.46
C VAL A 496 -26.73 -5.57 11.13
N MET A 497 -27.53 -5.25 10.11
CA MET A 497 -27.04 -4.90 8.77
C MET A 497 -26.11 -3.68 8.84
N THR A 498 -26.60 -2.58 9.39
CA THR A 498 -25.86 -1.31 9.47
C THR A 498 -24.60 -1.40 10.33
N SER A 499 -24.65 -2.15 11.44
CA SER A 499 -23.46 -2.42 12.27
C SER A 499 -22.41 -3.28 11.53
N THR A 500 -22.85 -4.22 10.69
CA THR A 500 -21.94 -5.07 9.90
C THR A 500 -21.30 -4.28 8.76
N GLU A 501 -22.07 -3.43 8.07
CA GLU A 501 -21.56 -2.52 7.03
C GLU A 501 -20.50 -1.58 7.60
N PHE A 502 -20.79 -0.96 8.75
CA PHE A 502 -19.83 -0.13 9.47
C PHE A 502 -18.52 -0.87 9.79
N LEU A 503 -18.60 -2.06 10.39
CA LEU A 503 -17.42 -2.86 10.73
C LEU A 503 -16.60 -3.24 9.49
N ALA A 504 -17.25 -3.57 8.37
CA ALA A 504 -16.54 -3.98 7.16
C ALA A 504 -15.72 -2.81 6.57
N ILE A 505 -16.29 -1.60 6.59
CA ILE A 505 -15.58 -0.38 6.18
C ILE A 505 -14.45 -0.03 7.15
N LEU A 506 -14.69 -0.17 8.46
CA LEU A 506 -13.65 0.03 9.47
C LEU A 506 -12.48 -0.94 9.27
N PHE A 507 -12.72 -2.24 9.10
CA PHE A 507 -11.67 -3.23 8.85
C PHE A 507 -10.92 -2.93 7.54
N ARG A 508 -11.62 -2.55 6.46
CA ARG A 508 -10.99 -2.13 5.20
C ARG A 508 -9.98 -1.01 5.41
N ARG A 509 -10.34 0.00 6.22
CA ARG A 509 -9.49 1.15 6.51
C ARG A 509 -8.32 0.77 7.41
N LEU A 510 -8.58 0.02 8.48
CA LEU A 510 -7.54 -0.51 9.35
C LEU A 510 -6.53 -1.36 8.56
N ASN A 511 -6.99 -2.18 7.63
CA ASN A 511 -6.12 -3.04 6.83
C ASN A 511 -5.33 -2.28 5.75
N ALA A 512 -5.54 -0.98 5.51
CA ALA A 512 -4.86 -0.25 4.44
C ALA A 512 -3.37 0.03 4.72
N THR A 513 -2.53 -0.05 3.69
CA THR A 513 -1.06 0.19 3.78
C THR A 513 -0.66 1.66 3.75
N GLY A 514 -1.50 2.52 3.17
CA GLY A 514 -1.29 3.96 3.18
C GLY A 514 -1.39 4.56 4.60
N ASP A 515 -1.97 3.81 5.53
CA ASP A 515 -2.37 4.28 6.86
C ASP A 515 -1.85 3.36 7.98
N LEU A 516 -0.64 2.82 7.82
CA LEU A 516 -0.01 1.92 8.80
C LEU A 516 0.18 2.57 10.19
N ASN A 517 0.13 3.89 10.30
CA ASN A 517 0.33 4.59 11.56
C ASN A 517 -0.97 5.08 12.21
N ARG A 518 -2.11 5.00 11.53
CA ARG A 518 -3.38 5.47 12.10
C ARG A 518 -4.04 4.35 12.89
N THR A 519 -4.41 4.69 14.11
CA THR A 519 -4.96 3.76 15.08
C THR A 519 -6.49 3.83 15.12
N LEU A 520 -7.11 2.81 15.74
CA LEU A 520 -8.56 2.71 15.84
C LEU A 520 -9.20 3.95 16.46
N HIS A 521 -8.59 4.52 17.51
CA HIS A 521 -9.12 5.72 18.17
C HIS A 521 -9.08 6.93 17.22
N ALA A 522 -7.96 7.18 16.53
CA ALA A 522 -7.81 8.28 15.58
C ALA A 522 -8.76 8.16 14.38
N TYR A 523 -9.08 6.93 13.98
CA TYR A 523 -10.10 6.68 12.97
C TYR A 523 -11.51 7.02 13.47
N LEU A 524 -11.89 6.54 14.66
CA LEU A 524 -13.21 6.79 15.24
C LEU A 524 -13.42 8.27 15.60
N GLU A 525 -12.41 8.97 16.09
CA GLU A 525 -12.49 10.40 16.37
C GLU A 525 -12.73 11.20 15.09
N ALA A 526 -11.94 10.96 14.06
CA ALA A 526 -12.08 11.68 12.80
C ALA A 526 -13.41 11.34 12.08
N LEU A 527 -13.89 10.10 12.21
CA LEU A 527 -15.24 9.72 11.78
C LEU A 527 -16.34 10.49 12.53
N VAL A 528 -16.22 10.65 13.85
CA VAL A 528 -17.21 11.37 14.66
C VAL A 528 -17.20 12.86 14.34
N GLU A 529 -16.04 13.42 13.97
CA GLU A 529 -15.89 14.81 13.54
C GLU A 529 -16.52 15.07 12.17
N ASP A 530 -16.29 14.19 11.19
CA ASP A 530 -16.81 14.33 9.82
C ASP A 530 -17.31 13.00 9.25
N PRO A 531 -18.53 12.55 9.62
CA PRO A 531 -19.03 11.23 9.21
C PRO A 531 -19.30 11.14 7.70
N ASP A 532 -19.58 12.25 7.03
CA ASP A 532 -19.93 12.27 5.60
C ASP A 532 -18.70 12.01 4.73
N VAL A 533 -17.54 12.61 5.03
CA VAL A 533 -16.29 12.37 4.30
C VAL A 533 -15.83 10.91 4.41
N TYR A 534 -16.12 10.25 5.54
CA TYR A 534 -15.64 8.90 5.81
C TYR A 534 -16.47 7.79 5.15
N PHE A 535 -17.72 8.09 4.79
CA PHE A 535 -18.65 7.20 4.09
C PHE A 535 -18.96 7.66 2.65
N GLU A 536 -18.36 8.75 2.17
CA GLU A 536 -18.59 9.31 0.84
C GLU A 536 -18.32 8.29 -0.28
N ASP A 537 -17.30 7.44 -0.11
CA ASP A 537 -16.91 6.39 -1.05
C ASP A 537 -17.87 5.18 -1.07
N CYS A 538 -18.80 5.14 -0.12
CA CYS A 538 -19.85 4.13 0.03
C CYS A 538 -21.22 4.60 -0.47
N GLY A 539 -21.37 5.89 -0.84
CA GLY A 539 -22.61 6.49 -1.35
C GLY A 539 -23.83 6.37 -0.42
N GLU A 540 -23.59 6.09 0.85
CA GLU A 540 -24.60 5.94 1.90
C GLU A 540 -24.20 6.73 3.14
N ARG A 541 -25.16 7.05 4.01
CA ARG A 541 -24.88 7.74 5.29
C ARG A 541 -24.78 6.73 6.41
N LEU A 542 -23.85 6.97 7.34
CA LEU A 542 -23.74 6.19 8.56
C LEU A 542 -25.06 6.25 9.36
N ASP A 543 -25.54 5.09 9.80
CA ASP A 543 -26.74 4.97 10.62
C ASP A 543 -26.59 5.77 11.93
N ALA A 544 -27.66 6.45 12.33
CA ALA A 544 -27.65 7.34 13.49
C ALA A 544 -27.35 6.60 14.80
N ALA A 545 -27.84 5.36 14.99
CA ALA A 545 -27.58 4.59 16.19
C ALA A 545 -26.12 4.14 16.26
N VAL A 546 -25.53 3.76 15.13
CA VAL A 546 -24.10 3.41 15.03
C VAL A 546 -23.21 4.64 15.28
N LEU A 547 -23.58 5.81 14.73
CA LEU A 547 -22.87 7.06 14.98
C LEU A 547 -22.93 7.49 16.46
N GLU A 548 -24.09 7.38 17.11
CA GLU A 548 -24.23 7.69 18.54
C GLU A 548 -23.46 6.70 19.43
N ALA A 549 -23.40 5.42 19.04
CA ALA A 549 -22.53 4.45 19.68
C ALA A 549 -21.05 4.83 19.56
N ALA A 550 -20.58 5.20 18.37
CA ALA A 550 -19.21 5.65 18.15
C ALA A 550 -18.86 6.91 18.99
N LYS A 551 -19.76 7.90 19.03
CA LYS A 551 -19.61 9.09 19.90
C LYS A 551 -19.48 8.73 21.38
N THR A 552 -20.33 7.81 21.85
CA THR A 552 -20.29 7.32 23.24
C THR A 552 -18.94 6.66 23.55
N VAL A 553 -18.47 5.80 22.67
CA VAL A 553 -17.16 5.12 22.80
C VAL A 553 -16.02 6.13 22.83
N VAL A 554 -16.03 7.13 21.94
CA VAL A 554 -15.02 8.21 21.91
C VAL A 554 -15.03 9.02 23.21
N ALA A 555 -16.20 9.34 23.76
CA ALA A 555 -16.31 10.06 25.02
C ALA A 555 -15.76 9.25 26.21
N LEU A 556 -16.09 7.95 26.30
CA LEU A 556 -15.61 7.07 27.37
C LEU A 556 -14.11 6.76 27.27
N HIS A 557 -13.56 6.72 26.04
CA HIS A 557 -12.12 6.61 25.85
C HIS A 557 -11.38 7.85 26.40
N LYS A 558 -11.95 9.05 26.26
CA LYS A 558 -11.36 10.28 26.81
C LYS A 558 -11.37 10.32 28.35
N ASP A 559 -12.31 9.61 28.98
CA ASP A 559 -12.36 9.43 30.44
C ASP A 559 -11.45 8.28 30.91
N PHE A 560 -10.13 8.47 30.82
CA PHE A 560 -9.12 7.45 31.14
C PHE A 560 -9.10 7.04 32.63
N GLY A 561 -9.58 7.87 33.54
CA GLY A 561 -9.62 7.58 34.98
C GLY A 561 -10.87 6.82 35.44
N GLY A 562 -11.87 6.64 34.58
CA GLY A 562 -13.06 5.85 34.90
C GLY A 562 -12.77 4.35 34.99
N GLU A 563 -13.55 3.63 35.80
CA GLU A 563 -13.41 2.19 35.95
C GLU A 563 -13.88 1.47 34.68
N ASP A 564 -12.95 0.81 33.97
CA ASP A 564 -13.21 0.17 32.67
C ASP A 564 -14.40 -0.79 32.70
N ALA A 565 -14.56 -1.56 33.78
CA ALA A 565 -15.64 -2.53 33.90
C ALA A 565 -17.01 -1.85 34.01
N GLU A 566 -17.12 -0.79 34.82
CA GLU A 566 -18.35 -0.02 34.97
C GLU A 566 -18.69 0.74 33.68
N GLN A 567 -17.70 1.36 33.04
CA GLN A 567 -17.86 2.02 31.75
C GLN A 567 -18.31 1.03 30.68
N PHE A 568 -17.67 -0.14 30.59
CA PHE A 568 -18.03 -1.20 29.65
C PHE A 568 -19.45 -1.73 29.88
N ASP A 569 -19.80 -2.03 31.13
CA ASP A 569 -21.10 -2.58 31.49
C ASP A 569 -22.24 -1.55 31.31
N GLY A 570 -21.91 -0.26 31.39
CA GLY A 570 -22.82 0.86 31.10
C GLY A 570 -23.12 1.13 29.63
N ILE A 571 -22.37 0.54 28.69
CA ILE A 571 -22.60 0.73 27.24
C ILE A 571 -23.73 -0.19 26.76
N GLY A 572 -24.93 0.37 26.59
CA GLY A 572 -26.07 -0.35 26.02
C GLY A 572 -26.46 -1.63 26.79
N ASP A 573 -27.26 -2.51 26.18
CA ASP A 573 -27.80 -3.71 26.81
C ASP A 573 -26.92 -4.97 26.71
N GLY A 574 -25.82 -4.89 25.97
CA GLY A 574 -24.89 -5.99 25.69
C GLY A 574 -25.43 -7.10 24.78
N ARG A 575 -26.60 -6.92 24.17
CA ARG A 575 -27.28 -7.96 23.36
C ARG A 575 -27.62 -7.50 21.95
N GLY A 576 -28.13 -6.27 21.80
CA GLY A 576 -28.42 -5.69 20.48
C GLY A 576 -27.14 -5.50 19.66
N ALA A 577 -27.24 -5.53 18.32
CA ALA A 577 -26.07 -5.47 17.45
C ALA A 577 -25.24 -4.19 17.66
N VAL A 578 -25.90 -3.04 17.81
CA VAL A 578 -25.25 -1.76 18.11
C VAL A 578 -24.57 -1.77 19.49
N SER A 579 -25.18 -2.42 20.50
CA SER A 579 -24.57 -2.51 21.84
C SER A 579 -23.35 -3.42 21.86
N VAL A 580 -23.41 -4.55 21.15
CA VAL A 580 -22.29 -5.48 20.97
C VAL A 580 -21.14 -4.79 20.24
N LEU A 581 -21.45 -4.10 19.14
CA LEU A 581 -20.49 -3.27 18.40
C LEU A 581 -19.83 -2.23 19.30
N ALA A 582 -20.61 -1.44 20.04
CA ALA A 582 -20.11 -0.38 20.89
C ALA A 582 -19.18 -0.91 22.00
N ARG A 583 -19.54 -2.03 22.65
CA ARG A 583 -18.71 -2.67 23.68
C ARG A 583 -17.39 -3.21 23.10
N ALA A 584 -17.43 -3.78 21.88
CA ALA A 584 -16.22 -4.26 21.22
C ALA A 584 -15.28 -3.12 20.80
N LEU A 585 -15.84 -2.04 20.21
CA LEU A 585 -15.09 -0.83 19.90
C LEU A 585 -14.49 -0.21 21.16
N PHE A 586 -15.26 -0.14 22.25
CA PHE A 586 -14.77 0.38 23.52
C PHE A 586 -13.61 -0.45 24.07
N ALA A 587 -13.74 -1.77 24.18
CA ALA A 587 -12.66 -2.60 24.69
C ALA A 587 -11.38 -2.49 23.83
N ALA A 588 -11.53 -2.51 22.49
CA ALA A 588 -10.42 -2.36 21.56
C ALA A 588 -9.80 -0.95 21.57
N MET A 589 -10.59 0.11 21.77
CA MET A 589 -10.12 1.49 21.80
C MET A 589 -9.51 1.84 23.16
N LYS A 590 -10.17 1.44 24.25
CA LYS A 590 -9.75 1.70 25.64
C LYS A 590 -8.49 0.95 26.01
N ARG A 591 -8.41 -0.34 25.68
CA ARG A 591 -7.33 -1.23 26.11
C ARG A 591 -6.58 -1.93 24.98
N GLY A 592 -6.82 -1.60 23.70
CA GLY A 592 -6.13 -2.28 22.60
C GLY A 592 -4.61 -2.05 22.50
N HIS A 593 -4.03 -1.16 23.33
CA HIS A 593 -2.58 -1.06 23.54
C HIS A 593 -2.06 -2.17 24.48
N GLU A 594 -2.95 -2.72 25.31
CA GLU A 594 -2.77 -3.93 26.14
C GLU A 594 -3.78 -5.02 25.71
N PRO A 595 -3.53 -5.71 24.57
CA PRO A 595 -4.45 -6.69 23.99
C PRO A 595 -5.05 -7.71 24.96
N GLU A 596 -4.26 -8.18 25.94
CA GLU A 596 -4.71 -9.10 26.98
C GLU A 596 -5.79 -8.46 27.87
N ALA A 597 -5.60 -7.20 28.25
CA ALA A 597 -6.58 -6.44 29.03
C ALA A 597 -7.83 -6.13 28.20
N ALA A 598 -7.69 -5.80 26.91
CA ALA A 598 -8.82 -5.60 25.99
C ALA A 598 -9.68 -6.86 25.86
N LEU A 599 -9.04 -8.01 25.62
CA LEU A 599 -9.71 -9.31 25.53
C LEU A 599 -10.37 -9.71 26.84
N THR A 600 -9.70 -9.48 27.98
CA THR A 600 -10.24 -9.76 29.31
C THR A 600 -11.48 -8.91 29.62
N LEU A 601 -11.44 -7.62 29.29
CA LEU A 601 -12.58 -6.71 29.43
C LEU A 601 -13.74 -7.14 28.53
N ALA A 602 -13.45 -7.45 27.26
CA ALA A 602 -14.44 -7.88 26.28
C ALA A 602 -15.10 -9.21 26.61
N ALA A 603 -14.35 -10.16 27.20
CA ALA A 603 -14.86 -11.48 27.62
C ALA A 603 -16.04 -11.37 28.60
N ARG A 604 -16.11 -10.29 29.39
CA ARG A 604 -17.25 -10.01 30.28
C ARG A 604 -18.57 -9.87 29.53
N GLY A 605 -18.52 -9.36 28.29
CA GLY A 605 -19.68 -9.17 27.44
C GLY A 605 -20.09 -10.40 26.62
N GLY A 606 -19.26 -11.45 26.61
CA GLY A 606 -19.52 -12.68 25.87
C GLY A 606 -18.67 -12.86 24.61
N PRO A 607 -18.80 -14.02 23.93
CA PRO A 607 -17.86 -14.48 22.92
C PRO A 607 -17.86 -13.61 21.65
N VAL A 608 -19.01 -13.06 21.24
CA VAL A 608 -19.08 -12.18 20.06
C VAL A 608 -18.30 -10.88 20.30
N ILE A 609 -18.45 -10.27 21.48
CA ILE A 609 -17.74 -9.03 21.84
C ILE A 609 -16.23 -9.30 21.94
N ALA A 610 -15.84 -10.41 22.57
CA ALA A 610 -14.45 -10.83 22.67
C ALA A 610 -13.81 -11.07 21.29
N ALA A 611 -14.49 -11.80 20.40
CA ALA A 611 -14.02 -12.07 19.04
C ALA A 611 -13.86 -10.78 18.21
N LEU A 612 -14.85 -9.89 18.24
CA LEU A 612 -14.76 -8.60 17.53
C LEU A 612 -13.66 -7.71 18.10
N THR A 613 -13.49 -7.67 19.43
CA THR A 613 -12.42 -6.91 20.10
C THR A 613 -11.04 -7.44 19.69
N GLY A 614 -10.87 -8.76 19.69
CA GLY A 614 -9.65 -9.40 19.25
C GLY A 614 -9.35 -9.09 17.78
N ALA A 615 -10.36 -9.14 16.91
CA ALA A 615 -10.20 -8.79 15.50
C ALA A 615 -9.77 -7.33 15.28
N LEU A 616 -10.39 -6.39 15.98
CA LEU A 616 -10.04 -4.96 15.92
C LEU A 616 -8.61 -4.70 16.43
N THR A 617 -8.23 -5.38 17.51
CA THR A 617 -6.88 -5.28 18.09
C THR A 617 -5.84 -5.86 17.13
N GLY A 618 -6.09 -7.06 16.60
CA GLY A 618 -5.20 -7.72 15.64
C GLY A 618 -5.11 -7.00 14.30
N ALA A 619 -6.19 -6.37 13.82
CA ALA A 619 -6.15 -5.51 12.63
C ALA A 619 -5.23 -4.30 12.83
N ARG A 620 -5.14 -3.76 14.05
CA ARG A 620 -4.23 -2.66 14.39
C ARG A 620 -2.78 -3.13 14.45
N THR A 621 -2.52 -4.17 15.24
CA THR A 621 -1.15 -4.51 15.68
C THR A 621 -0.51 -5.66 14.89
N GLY A 622 -1.28 -6.38 14.09
CA GLY A 622 -0.88 -7.68 13.57
C GLY A 622 -0.76 -8.74 14.66
N VAL A 623 -0.37 -9.95 14.26
CA VAL A 623 -0.09 -11.07 15.18
C VAL A 623 0.97 -10.73 16.24
N PRO A 624 2.07 -10.01 15.94
CA PRO A 624 3.11 -9.72 16.93
C PRO A 624 2.63 -8.88 18.11
N GLY A 625 1.56 -8.10 17.94
CA GLY A 625 0.96 -7.35 19.02
C GLY A 625 -0.22 -8.05 19.69
N LEU A 626 -0.52 -9.32 19.40
CA LEU A 626 -1.50 -10.11 20.16
C LEU A 626 -0.83 -10.82 21.35
N PRO A 627 -1.58 -11.31 22.36
CA PRO A 627 -0.98 -12.00 23.51
C PRO A 627 -0.26 -13.28 23.10
N GLY A 628 1.08 -13.25 23.12
CA GLY A 628 1.93 -14.31 22.55
C GLY A 628 1.68 -15.70 23.14
N GLU A 629 1.47 -15.81 24.45
CA GLU A 629 1.16 -17.09 25.10
C GLU A 629 -0.17 -17.69 24.61
N ARG A 630 -1.17 -16.84 24.35
CA ARG A 630 -2.47 -17.28 23.82
C ARG A 630 -2.38 -17.63 22.33
N VAL A 631 -1.61 -16.88 21.55
CA VAL A 631 -1.31 -17.23 20.15
C VAL A 631 -0.64 -18.60 20.09
N ALA A 632 0.34 -18.86 20.94
CA ALA A 632 1.02 -20.15 21.04
C ALA A 632 0.09 -21.29 21.48
N ALA A 633 -0.90 -21.00 22.33
CA ALA A 633 -1.88 -21.98 22.82
C ALA A 633 -3.00 -22.27 21.82
N LEU A 634 -3.15 -21.49 20.74
CA LEU A 634 -4.20 -21.67 19.74
C LEU A 634 -3.86 -22.86 18.82
N THR A 635 -4.50 -24.00 19.05
CA THR A 635 -4.22 -25.26 18.32
C THR A 635 -4.40 -25.13 16.81
N ASP A 636 -5.37 -24.33 16.39
CA ASP A 636 -5.76 -24.13 14.99
C ASP A 636 -5.16 -22.85 14.40
N LEU A 637 -4.08 -22.32 14.98
CA LEU A 637 -3.40 -21.09 14.51
C LEU A 637 -3.11 -21.14 13.01
N GLY A 638 -2.45 -22.21 12.55
CA GLY A 638 -2.07 -22.36 11.15
C GLY A 638 -3.26 -22.50 10.20
N LEU A 639 -4.41 -23.01 10.67
CA LEU A 639 -5.66 -23.05 9.89
C LEU A 639 -6.21 -21.65 9.66
N VAL A 640 -6.31 -20.85 10.73
CA VAL A 640 -6.84 -19.49 10.70
C VAL A 640 -5.93 -18.59 9.84
N GLU A 641 -4.61 -18.71 10.02
CA GLU A 641 -3.61 -18.01 9.21
C GLU A 641 -3.67 -18.41 7.73
N ASP A 642 -3.82 -19.70 7.41
CA ASP A 642 -3.92 -20.20 6.03
C ASP A 642 -5.11 -19.58 5.30
N ILE A 643 -6.30 -19.55 5.92
CA ILE A 643 -7.50 -19.04 5.24
C ILE A 643 -7.46 -17.51 5.11
N ALA A 644 -6.95 -16.80 6.12
CA ALA A 644 -6.74 -15.36 6.03
C ALA A 644 -5.72 -15.01 4.92
N THR A 645 -4.65 -15.79 4.83
CA THR A 645 -3.62 -15.67 3.80
C THR A 645 -4.17 -16.03 2.41
N ASP A 646 -5.00 -17.07 2.32
CA ASP A 646 -5.68 -17.45 1.09
C ASP A 646 -6.59 -16.31 0.61
N ALA A 647 -7.41 -15.74 1.50
CA ALA A 647 -8.26 -14.61 1.16
C ALA A 647 -7.45 -13.40 0.68
N TYR A 648 -6.37 -13.06 1.39
CA TYR A 648 -5.44 -12.02 0.96
C TYR A 648 -4.88 -12.31 -0.43
N PHE A 649 -4.29 -13.50 -0.65
CA PHE A 649 -3.67 -13.86 -1.92
C PHE A 649 -4.68 -13.93 -3.08
N TYR A 650 -5.90 -14.38 -2.81
CA TYR A 650 -6.97 -14.48 -3.80
C TYR A 650 -7.42 -13.12 -4.32
N PHE A 651 -7.71 -12.19 -3.40
CA PHE A 651 -8.25 -10.88 -3.74
C PHE A 651 -7.17 -9.86 -4.07
N HIS A 652 -5.89 -10.15 -3.82
CA HIS A 652 -4.79 -9.26 -4.15
C HIS A 652 -4.57 -9.16 -5.68
N ARG A 653 -4.46 -7.93 -6.20
CA ARG A 653 -4.24 -7.64 -7.63
C ARG A 653 -3.05 -8.38 -8.26
N PHE A 654 -2.01 -8.61 -7.47
CA PHE A 654 -0.79 -9.30 -7.88
C PHE A 654 -0.68 -10.72 -7.30
N GLY A 655 -1.74 -11.20 -6.64
CA GLY A 655 -1.79 -12.54 -6.05
C GLY A 655 -2.21 -13.60 -7.06
N LEU A 656 -3.21 -14.41 -6.69
CA LEU A 656 -3.56 -15.64 -7.42
C LEU A 656 -3.87 -15.43 -8.91
N GLU A 657 -4.45 -14.28 -9.30
CA GLU A 657 -4.79 -13.99 -10.69
C GLU A 657 -3.56 -13.96 -11.62
N ARG A 658 -2.36 -13.71 -11.07
CA ARG A 658 -1.10 -13.71 -11.84
C ARG A 658 -0.34 -15.04 -11.79
N GLU A 659 -0.89 -16.05 -11.14
CA GLU A 659 -0.26 -17.36 -10.94
C GLU A 659 -1.15 -18.49 -11.53
N PRO A 660 -1.15 -18.71 -12.86
CA PRO A 660 -2.09 -19.63 -13.51
C PRO A 660 -2.03 -21.07 -12.99
N GLY A 661 -0.83 -21.55 -12.64
CA GLY A 661 -0.64 -22.89 -12.08
C GLY A 661 -1.28 -23.05 -10.70
N GLU A 662 -1.12 -22.04 -9.83
CA GLU A 662 -1.79 -22.02 -8.54
C GLU A 662 -3.29 -21.85 -8.70
N ARG A 663 -3.75 -20.98 -9.61
CA ARG A 663 -5.17 -20.78 -9.89
C ARG A 663 -5.88 -22.07 -10.28
N GLN A 664 -5.24 -22.90 -11.10
CA GLN A 664 -5.77 -24.21 -11.47
C GLN A 664 -5.94 -25.12 -10.24
N ILE A 665 -4.95 -25.18 -9.36
CA ILE A 665 -5.03 -25.97 -8.11
C ILE A 665 -6.17 -25.44 -7.22
N TRP A 666 -6.35 -24.12 -7.21
CA TRP A 666 -7.40 -23.48 -6.43
C TRP A 666 -8.79 -23.82 -6.93
N ASP A 667 -9.04 -23.64 -8.22
CA ASP A 667 -10.35 -23.86 -8.83
C ASP A 667 -10.73 -25.35 -8.87
N THR A 668 -9.75 -26.26 -8.85
CA THR A 668 -10.01 -27.72 -8.90
C THR A 668 -9.97 -28.41 -7.54
N ARG A 669 -9.17 -27.92 -6.59
CA ARG A 669 -8.93 -28.61 -5.31
C ARG A 669 -9.07 -27.73 -4.08
N ARG A 670 -8.47 -26.53 -4.05
CA ARG A 670 -8.44 -25.69 -2.82
C ARG A 670 -9.81 -25.07 -2.50
N TYR A 671 -10.47 -24.45 -3.49
CA TYR A 671 -11.77 -23.79 -3.37
C TYR A 671 -12.64 -24.07 -4.61
N PRO A 672 -13.04 -25.34 -4.85
CA PRO A 672 -13.73 -25.71 -6.08
C PRO A 672 -15.08 -24.99 -6.27
N ARG A 673 -15.34 -24.47 -7.46
CA ARG A 673 -16.61 -23.75 -7.75
C ARG A 673 -17.64 -24.71 -8.31
N GLU A 674 -18.93 -24.49 -8.04
CA GLU A 674 -19.99 -25.25 -8.72
C GLU A 674 -19.90 -25.00 -10.23
N ALA A 675 -19.91 -26.07 -11.01
CA ALA A 675 -19.74 -26.03 -12.45
C ALA A 675 -20.78 -25.09 -13.09
N ARG A 676 -20.32 -23.98 -13.69
CA ARG A 676 -21.00 -23.47 -14.88
C ARG A 676 -20.96 -24.61 -15.91
N PRO A 677 -22.02 -24.84 -16.72
CA PRO A 677 -22.07 -25.97 -17.64
C PRO A 677 -20.79 -26.02 -18.49
N GLU A 678 -20.00 -27.07 -18.27
CA GLU A 678 -18.75 -27.29 -19.00
C GLU A 678 -19.07 -27.78 -20.42
N PRO A 679 -18.37 -27.30 -21.46
CA PRO A 679 -18.32 -27.97 -22.75
C PRO A 679 -17.56 -29.31 -22.61
N GLU A 680 -17.99 -30.31 -23.38
CA GLU A 680 -17.48 -31.69 -23.35
C GLU A 680 -15.95 -31.84 -23.44
N PRO A 681 -15.39 -32.94 -22.89
CA PRO A 681 -13.96 -33.15 -22.77
C PRO A 681 -13.38 -33.59 -24.12
N ASP A 682 -12.79 -32.65 -24.86
CA ASP A 682 -11.80 -32.98 -25.86
C ASP A 682 -10.41 -32.59 -25.35
N ARG A 683 -9.43 -33.44 -25.66
CA ARG A 683 -8.02 -33.38 -25.25
C ARG A 683 -7.53 -31.97 -24.95
N ALA A 684 -6.86 -31.79 -23.80
CA ALA A 684 -6.24 -30.53 -23.36
C ALA A 684 -5.94 -29.61 -24.56
N PRO A 685 -6.75 -28.56 -24.75
CA PRO A 685 -6.44 -27.61 -25.80
C PRO A 685 -5.08 -27.01 -25.46
N PRO A 686 -4.23 -26.68 -26.45
CA PRO A 686 -3.16 -25.73 -26.21
C PRO A 686 -3.76 -24.48 -25.54
N GLU A 687 -2.97 -23.73 -24.75
CA GLU A 687 -3.36 -22.40 -24.26
C GLU A 687 -4.28 -21.74 -25.28
N PRO A 688 -5.50 -21.28 -24.92
CA PRO A 688 -6.42 -20.72 -25.90
C PRO A 688 -5.63 -19.68 -26.64
N ASP A 689 -5.37 -19.93 -27.92
CA ASP A 689 -4.48 -19.10 -28.69
C ASP A 689 -5.12 -17.71 -28.64
N HIS A 690 -4.54 -16.81 -27.84
CA HIS A 690 -5.12 -15.49 -27.62
C HIS A 690 -5.13 -14.67 -28.93
N THR A 691 -4.53 -15.22 -29.99
CA THR A 691 -4.49 -14.77 -31.36
C THR A 691 -5.46 -15.52 -32.28
N THR A 692 -6.24 -16.51 -31.81
CA THR A 692 -7.14 -17.33 -32.67
C THR A 692 -8.14 -16.44 -33.43
N TRP A 693 -8.61 -15.37 -32.79
CA TRP A 693 -9.51 -14.41 -33.44
C TRP A 693 -8.79 -13.64 -34.57
N LEU A 694 -7.48 -13.38 -34.47
CA LEU A 694 -6.69 -12.74 -35.54
C LEU A 694 -6.57 -13.60 -36.81
N LYS A 695 -6.81 -14.91 -36.69
CA LYS A 695 -6.81 -15.85 -37.82
C LYS A 695 -8.14 -15.88 -38.56
N ASP A 696 -9.19 -15.25 -38.04
CA ASP A 696 -10.47 -15.10 -38.73
C ASP A 696 -10.29 -14.20 -39.97
N PRO A 697 -10.62 -14.68 -41.18
CA PRO A 697 -10.58 -13.86 -42.39
C PRO A 697 -11.38 -12.55 -42.27
N ALA A 698 -12.46 -12.53 -41.49
CA ALA A 698 -13.24 -11.32 -41.23
C ALA A 698 -12.43 -10.28 -40.45
N VAL A 699 -11.55 -10.71 -39.53
CA VAL A 699 -10.68 -9.80 -38.78
C VAL A 699 -9.66 -9.16 -39.70
N ARG A 700 -9.13 -9.89 -40.68
CA ARG A 700 -8.25 -9.30 -41.70
C ARG A 700 -8.95 -8.19 -42.48
N SER A 701 -10.17 -8.44 -42.94
CA SER A 701 -10.98 -7.44 -43.66
C SER A 701 -11.27 -6.21 -42.78
N ARG A 702 -11.72 -6.40 -41.53
CA ARG A 702 -11.99 -5.31 -40.58
C ARG A 702 -10.74 -4.51 -40.22
N TRP A 703 -9.61 -5.19 -40.02
CA TRP A 703 -8.34 -4.57 -39.67
C TRP A 703 -7.80 -3.70 -40.80
N ARG A 704 -7.74 -4.24 -42.02
CA ARG A 704 -7.38 -3.47 -43.22
C ARG A 704 -8.36 -2.34 -43.47
N GLY A 705 -9.65 -2.63 -43.33
CA GLY A 705 -10.73 -1.65 -43.41
C GLY A 705 -10.49 -0.49 -42.46
N SER A 706 -10.17 -0.75 -41.19
CA SER A 706 -9.91 0.28 -40.17
C SER A 706 -8.77 1.23 -40.60
N LEU A 707 -7.65 0.69 -41.06
CA LEU A 707 -6.50 1.51 -41.44
C LEU A 707 -6.71 2.26 -42.77
N LEU A 708 -7.30 1.60 -43.77
CA LEU A 708 -7.58 2.21 -45.07
C LEU A 708 -8.69 3.26 -44.99
N ALA A 709 -9.76 2.99 -44.26
CA ALA A 709 -10.85 3.94 -44.05
C ALA A 709 -10.39 5.14 -43.22
N GLY A 710 -9.53 4.93 -42.21
CA GLY A 710 -8.89 6.04 -41.49
C GLY A 710 -8.10 6.94 -42.44
N ALA A 711 -7.27 6.34 -43.30
CA ALA A 711 -6.50 7.09 -44.30
C ALA A 711 -7.36 7.79 -45.38
N ILE A 712 -8.49 7.20 -45.76
CA ILE A 712 -9.47 7.84 -46.65
C ILE A 712 -10.12 9.03 -45.94
N GLY A 713 -10.54 8.86 -44.68
CA GLY A 713 -11.17 9.91 -43.90
C GLY A 713 -10.27 11.11 -43.69
N ASP A 714 -9.01 10.85 -43.32
CA ASP A 714 -7.93 11.83 -43.31
C ASP A 714 -7.84 12.55 -44.67
N ALA A 715 -7.64 11.81 -45.77
CA ALA A 715 -7.48 12.41 -47.10
C ALA A 715 -8.72 13.18 -47.61
N LEU A 716 -9.92 12.82 -47.17
CA LEU A 716 -11.17 13.56 -47.47
C LEU A 716 -11.21 14.89 -46.73
N GLY A 717 -10.78 14.93 -45.46
CA GLY A 717 -10.75 16.15 -44.63
C GLY A 717 -9.52 17.04 -44.88
N ALA A 718 -8.45 16.49 -45.45
CA ALA A 718 -7.13 17.14 -45.58
C ALA A 718 -7.13 18.52 -46.26
N LYS A 719 -8.09 18.79 -47.15
CA LYS A 719 -8.16 20.08 -47.87
C LYS A 719 -8.87 21.17 -47.07
N THR A 720 -9.79 20.79 -46.20
CA THR A 720 -10.76 21.66 -45.55
C THR A 720 -10.64 21.65 -44.03
N GLU A 721 -9.53 21.12 -43.51
CA GLU A 721 -9.15 21.20 -42.11
C GLU A 721 -9.32 22.65 -41.59
N PHE A 722 -10.11 22.79 -40.52
CA PHE A 722 -10.51 24.04 -39.87
C PHE A 722 -11.37 25.02 -40.71
N ASP A 723 -11.81 24.65 -41.91
CA ASP A 723 -12.78 25.45 -42.67
C ASP A 723 -14.20 25.32 -42.06
N SER A 724 -14.98 26.40 -42.10
CA SER A 724 -16.42 26.33 -41.75
C SER A 724 -17.21 25.51 -42.78
N ILE A 725 -18.34 24.93 -42.39
CA ILE A 725 -19.21 24.20 -43.33
C ILE A 725 -19.62 25.01 -44.58
N ASP A 726 -19.82 26.33 -44.45
CA ASP A 726 -20.13 27.19 -45.60
C ASP A 726 -18.94 27.31 -46.56
N LYS A 727 -17.71 27.35 -46.01
CA LYS A 727 -16.49 27.36 -46.81
C LYS A 727 -16.22 26.02 -47.48
N ILE A 728 -16.48 24.92 -46.78
CA ILE A 728 -16.44 23.56 -47.35
C ILE A 728 -17.38 23.48 -48.56
N ARG A 729 -18.61 23.99 -48.42
CA ARG A 729 -19.59 24.03 -49.52
C ARG A 729 -19.17 24.94 -50.68
N GLU A 730 -18.47 26.04 -50.40
CA GLU A 730 -17.88 26.89 -51.45
C GLU A 730 -16.80 26.16 -52.25
N ILE A 731 -15.97 25.36 -51.57
CA ILE A 731 -14.85 24.62 -52.18
C ILE A 731 -15.34 23.40 -52.96
N ALA A 732 -16.26 22.62 -52.40
CA ALA A 732 -16.63 21.30 -52.90
C ALA A 732 -18.02 21.23 -53.56
N GLY A 733 -18.87 22.24 -53.36
CA GLY A 733 -20.25 22.29 -53.86
C GLY A 733 -21.29 22.28 -52.74
N PRO A 734 -22.59 22.50 -53.05
CA PRO A 734 -23.64 22.68 -52.04
C PRO A 734 -23.82 21.49 -51.08
N ASP A 735 -23.47 20.29 -51.52
CA ASP A 735 -23.54 19.05 -50.74
C ASP A 735 -22.28 18.81 -49.88
N GLY A 736 -21.30 19.73 -49.91
CA GLY A 736 -20.02 19.59 -49.21
C GLY A 736 -19.06 18.64 -49.94
N ILE A 737 -18.12 18.03 -49.20
CA ILE A 737 -17.22 17.01 -49.71
C ILE A 737 -18.03 15.77 -50.11
N THR A 738 -17.90 15.34 -51.37
CA THR A 738 -18.55 14.13 -51.91
C THR A 738 -17.57 13.14 -52.56
N ASP A 739 -16.32 13.57 -52.76
CA ASP A 739 -15.21 12.77 -53.34
C ASP A 739 -13.87 13.35 -52.85
N LEU A 740 -12.78 12.59 -53.02
CA LEU A 740 -11.41 13.04 -52.76
C LEU A 740 -11.06 14.21 -53.68
N ILE A 741 -10.80 15.38 -53.09
CA ILE A 741 -10.40 16.59 -53.82
C ILE A 741 -8.89 16.85 -53.71
N PRO A 742 -8.29 17.61 -54.64
CA PRO A 742 -6.85 17.88 -54.60
C PRO A 742 -6.39 18.64 -53.34
N ALA A 743 -5.46 18.04 -52.60
CA ALA A 743 -4.78 18.60 -51.42
C ALA A 743 -3.27 18.30 -51.50
N TYR A 744 -2.43 19.18 -50.94
CA TYR A 744 -0.97 18.95 -50.88
C TYR A 744 -0.31 18.56 -52.23
N GLY A 745 -0.83 19.07 -53.34
CA GLY A 745 -0.29 18.82 -54.68
C GLY A 745 -0.73 17.51 -55.36
N GLY A 746 -1.70 16.78 -54.80
CA GLY A 746 -2.26 15.58 -55.41
C GLY A 746 -3.68 15.26 -54.94
N VAL A 747 -4.26 14.15 -55.41
CA VAL A 747 -5.54 13.62 -54.91
C VAL A 747 -5.22 12.44 -53.98
N GLY A 748 -6.03 12.23 -52.94
CA GLY A 748 -5.84 11.13 -51.99
C GLY A 748 -4.61 11.27 -51.09
N LYS A 749 -4.16 12.50 -50.85
CA LYS A 749 -3.00 12.82 -49.98
C LYS A 749 -3.47 12.95 -48.53
N PHE A 750 -3.00 12.05 -47.67
CA PHE A 750 -3.27 12.07 -46.23
C PHE A 750 -2.29 12.97 -45.45
N THR A 751 -2.61 13.33 -44.22
CA THR A 751 -1.90 14.26 -43.32
C THR A 751 -1.05 13.53 -42.28
N ASP A 752 -0.69 14.19 -41.18
CA ASP A 752 0.05 13.58 -40.07
C ASP A 752 -0.71 12.49 -39.36
N ASP A 753 -2.05 12.50 -39.37
CA ASP A 753 -2.91 11.47 -38.79
C ASP A 753 -2.54 10.08 -39.30
N THR A 754 -2.58 9.88 -40.62
CA THR A 754 -2.20 8.60 -41.23
C THR A 754 -0.70 8.35 -41.12
N GLN A 755 0.15 9.37 -41.33
CA GLN A 755 1.60 9.17 -41.21
C GLN A 755 1.99 8.65 -39.82
N MET A 756 1.49 9.27 -38.75
CA MET A 756 1.76 8.87 -37.38
C MET A 756 1.08 7.54 -37.01
N THR A 757 -0.08 7.23 -37.59
CA THR A 757 -0.72 5.91 -37.49
C THR A 757 0.21 4.81 -38.01
N LEU A 758 0.83 5.02 -39.18
CA LEU A 758 1.77 4.04 -39.76
C LEU A 758 3.02 3.87 -38.90
N PHE A 759 3.58 4.95 -38.35
CA PHE A 759 4.72 4.85 -37.44
C PHE A 759 4.33 4.20 -36.10
N THR A 760 3.11 4.41 -35.60
CA THR A 760 2.61 3.71 -34.40
C THR A 760 2.53 2.21 -34.66
N LEU A 761 1.95 1.80 -35.80
CA LEU A 761 1.84 0.39 -36.16
C LEU A 761 3.21 -0.26 -36.38
N GLU A 762 4.14 0.42 -37.06
CA GLU A 762 5.51 -0.06 -37.22
C GLU A 762 6.22 -0.24 -35.86
N ALA A 763 6.01 0.67 -34.92
CA ALA A 763 6.58 0.57 -33.57
C ALA A 763 6.08 -0.66 -32.82
N MET A 764 4.79 -0.98 -32.95
CA MET A 764 4.18 -2.16 -32.36
C MET A 764 4.79 -3.44 -32.94
N ILE A 765 4.90 -3.54 -34.27
CA ILE A 765 5.53 -4.70 -34.93
C ILE A 765 6.98 -4.85 -34.46
N ARG A 766 7.76 -3.76 -34.44
CA ARG A 766 9.16 -3.81 -33.99
C ARG A 766 9.30 -4.25 -32.54
N ALA A 767 8.47 -3.71 -31.64
CA ALA A 767 8.51 -4.07 -30.23
C ALA A 767 8.19 -5.56 -30.04
N HIS A 768 7.07 -6.03 -30.62
CA HIS A 768 6.68 -7.43 -30.51
C HIS A 768 7.66 -8.39 -31.19
N ALA A 769 8.18 -8.03 -32.37
CA ALA A 769 9.19 -8.82 -33.07
C ALA A 769 10.50 -8.91 -32.28
N GLN A 770 10.88 -7.84 -31.57
CA GLN A 770 12.04 -7.84 -30.68
C GLN A 770 11.82 -8.77 -29.49
N GLU A 771 10.70 -8.65 -28.77
CA GLU A 771 10.34 -9.54 -27.66
C GLU A 771 10.37 -11.01 -28.11
N ARG A 772 9.78 -11.29 -29.28
CA ARG A 772 9.77 -12.63 -29.87
C ARG A 772 11.17 -13.13 -30.25
N ARG A 773 12.08 -12.24 -30.67
CA ARG A 773 13.45 -12.60 -31.08
C ARG A 773 14.38 -12.82 -29.89
N THR A 774 14.30 -11.98 -28.86
CA THR A 774 15.24 -11.96 -27.73
C THR A 774 14.70 -12.72 -26.51
N GLY A 775 13.38 -12.84 -26.37
CA GLY A 775 12.73 -13.34 -25.16
C GLY A 775 12.74 -12.35 -24.00
N GLU A 776 13.18 -11.10 -24.24
CA GLU A 776 13.24 -10.04 -23.24
C GLU A 776 12.07 -9.07 -23.42
N GLU A 777 11.49 -8.61 -22.31
CA GLU A 777 10.42 -7.60 -22.33
C GLU A 777 10.92 -6.27 -22.91
N VAL A 778 10.17 -5.69 -23.85
CA VAL A 778 10.55 -4.45 -24.51
C VAL A 778 9.85 -3.27 -23.87
N HIS A 779 10.58 -2.17 -23.72
CA HIS A 779 10.01 -0.92 -23.21
C HIS A 779 9.11 -0.27 -24.28
N PHE A 780 7.85 -0.70 -24.39
CA PHE A 780 6.87 -0.27 -25.40
C PHE A 780 6.87 1.24 -25.69
N ALA A 781 6.80 2.07 -24.64
CA ALA A 781 6.81 3.54 -24.79
C ALA A 781 8.03 4.06 -25.55
N ARG A 782 9.21 3.43 -25.39
CA ARG A 782 10.44 3.81 -26.08
C ARG A 782 10.37 3.45 -27.56
N SER A 783 9.81 2.28 -27.90
CA SER A 783 9.62 1.88 -29.30
C SER A 783 8.73 2.88 -30.03
N VAL A 784 7.59 3.23 -29.43
CA VAL A 784 6.65 4.22 -29.98
C VAL A 784 7.30 5.60 -30.08
N GLN A 785 8.00 6.06 -29.03
CA GLN A 785 8.74 7.31 -29.04
C GLN A 785 9.75 7.39 -30.19
N MET A 786 10.53 6.34 -30.42
CA MET A 786 11.52 6.30 -31.50
C MET A 786 10.86 6.28 -32.88
N ALA A 787 9.70 5.64 -33.03
CA ALA A 787 8.93 5.72 -34.26
C ALA A 787 8.41 7.14 -34.53
N TYR A 788 8.00 7.87 -33.49
CA TYR A 788 7.63 9.28 -33.64
C TYR A 788 8.83 10.18 -33.95
N GLN A 789 10.05 9.84 -33.50
CA GLN A 789 11.25 10.54 -33.95
C GLN A 789 11.59 10.23 -35.41
N ARG A 790 11.35 9.01 -35.89
CA ARG A 790 11.45 8.67 -37.32
C ARG A 790 10.45 9.47 -38.14
N TRP A 791 9.21 9.59 -37.67
CA TRP A 791 8.21 10.47 -38.28
C TRP A 791 8.67 11.94 -38.29
N LEU A 792 9.14 12.48 -37.16
CA LEU A 792 9.63 13.86 -37.07
C LEU A 792 10.76 14.13 -38.09
N HIS A 793 11.61 13.14 -38.32
CA HIS A 793 12.64 13.23 -39.36
C HIS A 793 12.05 13.35 -40.77
N THR A 794 11.02 12.57 -41.11
CA THR A 794 10.34 12.73 -42.41
C THR A 794 9.68 14.10 -42.56
N GLN A 795 9.38 14.79 -41.46
CA GLN A 795 8.87 16.17 -41.47
C GLN A 795 9.94 17.25 -41.70
N GLY A 796 11.19 16.85 -41.99
CA GLY A 796 12.29 17.76 -42.34
C GLY A 796 13.19 18.17 -41.17
N VAL A 797 13.06 17.54 -40.01
CA VAL A 797 14.03 17.68 -38.91
C VAL A 797 15.21 16.74 -39.16
N ASP A 798 16.44 17.26 -39.10
CA ASP A 798 17.64 16.44 -39.24
C ASP A 798 17.64 15.28 -38.23
N TRP A 799 18.01 14.06 -38.67
CA TRP A 799 17.95 12.86 -37.82
C TRP A 799 18.79 13.00 -36.55
N ALA A 800 19.96 13.64 -36.62
CA ALA A 800 20.81 13.85 -35.45
C ALA A 800 20.12 14.73 -34.39
N ARG A 801 19.21 15.61 -34.81
CA ARG A 801 18.38 16.42 -33.92
C ARG A 801 17.11 15.69 -33.47
N ALA A 802 16.49 14.89 -34.34
CA ALA A 802 15.26 14.16 -34.02
C ALA A 802 15.51 12.99 -33.06
N ARG A 803 16.54 12.16 -33.30
CA ARG A 803 16.75 10.88 -32.58
C ARG A 803 16.94 10.97 -31.07
N GLY A 804 17.24 12.17 -30.55
CA GLY A 804 17.51 12.37 -29.14
C GLY A 804 18.89 11.86 -28.70
N PRO A 805 19.35 12.26 -27.50
CA PRO A 805 20.68 11.92 -26.99
C PRO A 805 20.86 10.44 -26.63
N LYS A 806 19.77 9.66 -26.59
CA LYS A 806 19.78 8.25 -26.13
C LYS A 806 19.86 7.23 -27.25
N SER A 807 19.54 7.60 -28.50
CA SER A 807 19.73 6.70 -29.65
C SER A 807 21.19 6.74 -30.09
N GLU A 808 21.75 5.62 -30.55
CA GLU A 808 23.11 5.59 -31.13
C GLU A 808 23.10 5.47 -32.67
N LEU A 809 21.90 5.41 -33.28
CA LEU A 809 21.76 5.22 -34.71
C LEU A 809 22.24 6.44 -35.50
N ALA A 810 23.19 6.22 -36.41
CA ALA A 810 23.72 7.25 -37.29
C ALA A 810 22.66 7.77 -38.29
N GLU A 811 21.77 6.90 -38.75
CA GLU A 811 20.67 7.19 -39.69
C GLU A 811 19.41 6.45 -39.21
N PRO A 812 18.19 6.93 -39.53
CA PRO A 812 16.97 6.22 -39.20
C PRO A 812 16.83 4.98 -40.08
N ASP A 813 16.24 3.92 -39.53
CA ASP A 813 16.25 2.60 -40.16
C ASP A 813 14.85 1.96 -40.29
N GLY A 814 14.84 0.74 -40.84
CA GLY A 814 13.65 -0.02 -41.24
C GLY A 814 13.04 0.43 -42.55
N TRP A 815 11.98 -0.25 -42.97
CA TRP A 815 11.49 -0.09 -44.34
C TRP A 815 10.53 1.09 -44.52
N LEU A 816 9.73 1.43 -43.50
CA LEU A 816 8.74 2.50 -43.60
C LEU A 816 9.40 3.86 -43.87
N ILE A 817 10.51 4.16 -43.19
CA ILE A 817 11.32 5.37 -43.42
C ILE A 817 11.96 5.42 -44.83
N GLY A 818 11.94 4.31 -45.57
CA GLY A 818 12.38 4.27 -46.97
C GLY A 818 11.44 5.00 -47.93
N HIS A 819 10.14 5.04 -47.62
CA HIS A 819 9.10 5.60 -48.49
C HIS A 819 9.17 7.14 -48.54
N ARG A 820 9.63 7.68 -49.68
CA ARG A 820 9.87 9.12 -49.85
C ARG A 820 8.59 9.95 -49.84
N ASP A 821 7.43 9.36 -50.13
CA ASP A 821 6.15 10.05 -50.05
C ASP A 821 5.79 10.51 -48.62
N LEU A 822 6.34 9.84 -47.59
CA LEU A 822 6.20 10.25 -46.18
C LEU A 822 7.08 11.46 -45.81
N PHE A 823 8.03 11.85 -46.68
CA PHE A 823 8.87 13.05 -46.49
C PHE A 823 8.15 14.31 -46.98
N SER A 824 6.94 14.50 -46.46
CA SER A 824 6.05 15.58 -46.84
C SER A 824 5.33 16.09 -45.61
N ARG A 825 5.62 17.34 -45.23
CA ARG A 825 5.00 18.01 -44.09
C ARG A 825 3.58 18.44 -44.44
N ARG A 826 2.59 17.79 -43.83
CA ARG A 826 1.16 18.02 -44.07
C ARG A 826 0.45 18.06 -42.72
N ALA A 827 -0.12 19.21 -42.39
CA ALA A 827 -0.86 19.50 -41.15
C ALA A 827 -0.26 19.11 -39.78
N PRO A 828 1.08 18.98 -39.56
CA PRO A 828 1.57 18.44 -38.29
C PRO A 828 1.07 19.24 -37.08
N GLY A 829 0.34 18.56 -36.19
CA GLY A 829 -0.16 19.18 -34.97
C GLY A 829 0.96 19.84 -34.16
N LEU A 830 0.80 21.11 -33.81
CA LEU A 830 1.86 21.91 -33.17
C LEU A 830 2.40 21.25 -31.88
N THR A 831 1.49 20.69 -31.06
CA THR A 831 1.83 19.95 -29.84
C THR A 831 2.73 18.75 -30.14
N CYS A 832 2.30 17.87 -31.06
CA CYS A 832 3.09 16.70 -31.46
C CYS A 832 4.48 17.12 -31.94
N PHE A 833 4.54 18.07 -32.85
CA PHE A 833 5.80 18.52 -33.43
C PHE A 833 6.73 19.10 -32.36
N SER A 834 6.23 19.98 -31.48
CA SER A 834 7.04 20.62 -30.45
C SER A 834 7.55 19.63 -29.39
N GLU A 835 6.71 18.70 -28.94
CA GLU A 835 7.11 17.72 -27.93
C GLU A 835 8.14 16.72 -28.48
N LEU A 836 8.00 16.31 -29.73
CA LEU A 836 8.98 15.42 -30.34
C LEU A 836 10.33 16.13 -30.56
N GLU A 837 10.33 17.41 -30.95
CA GLU A 837 11.57 18.21 -30.98
C GLU A 837 12.17 18.42 -29.57
N ALA A 838 11.34 18.59 -28.54
CA ALA A 838 11.77 18.73 -27.15
C ALA A 838 12.42 17.44 -26.63
N TYR A 839 11.83 16.28 -26.96
CA TYR A 839 12.47 14.98 -26.75
C TYR A 839 13.81 14.89 -27.49
N GLY A 840 13.87 15.28 -28.77
CA GLY A 840 15.11 15.26 -29.56
C GLY A 840 16.24 16.08 -28.91
N LYS A 841 15.92 17.16 -28.19
CA LYS A 841 16.89 17.98 -27.45
C LYS A 841 17.28 17.39 -26.09
N SER A 842 16.31 16.84 -25.35
CA SER A 842 16.47 16.51 -23.92
C SER A 842 16.60 15.03 -23.60
N GLY A 843 16.09 14.15 -24.46
CA GLY A 843 15.90 12.72 -24.21
C GLY A 843 14.87 12.41 -23.10
N VAL A 844 14.06 13.40 -22.69
CA VAL A 844 13.00 13.27 -21.69
C VAL A 844 11.71 12.89 -22.42
N MET A 845 11.15 11.76 -22.02
CA MET A 845 9.91 11.21 -22.58
C MET A 845 8.73 11.56 -21.68
N GLY A 846 7.59 11.91 -22.28
CA GLY A 846 6.35 12.12 -21.54
C GLY A 846 5.78 10.82 -20.99
N SER A 847 5.12 10.91 -19.85
CA SER A 847 4.34 9.81 -19.26
C SER A 847 3.14 10.36 -18.50
N ILE A 848 2.22 9.46 -18.13
CA ILE A 848 1.02 9.80 -17.34
C ILE A 848 1.42 10.46 -16.01
N ASP A 849 2.42 9.90 -15.30
CA ASP A 849 2.89 10.44 -14.01
C ASP A 849 3.78 11.69 -14.14
N ARG A 850 4.31 11.94 -15.34
CA ARG A 850 5.20 13.07 -15.65
C ARG A 850 4.78 13.69 -16.99
N PRO A 851 3.65 14.41 -17.00
CA PRO A 851 3.12 14.99 -18.22
C PRO A 851 4.10 16.05 -18.77
N VAL A 852 4.38 15.97 -20.07
CA VAL A 852 5.27 16.92 -20.77
C VAL A 852 4.60 18.27 -21.01
N ASN A 853 3.27 18.29 -21.06
CA ASN A 853 2.44 19.46 -21.23
C ASN A 853 1.03 19.20 -20.67
N ASN A 854 0.12 20.15 -20.87
CA ASN A 854 -1.30 20.02 -20.50
C ASN A 854 -2.22 20.06 -21.74
N SER A 855 -1.77 19.52 -22.88
CA SER A 855 -2.49 19.58 -24.16
C SER A 855 -3.59 18.52 -24.25
N LYS A 856 -4.77 18.94 -24.71
CA LYS A 856 -5.94 18.08 -25.01
C LYS A 856 -6.09 17.71 -26.49
N GLY A 857 -5.16 18.14 -27.35
CA GLY A 857 -5.28 17.99 -28.81
C GLY A 857 -5.60 16.57 -29.28
N SER A 858 -6.28 16.46 -30.42
CA SER A 858 -6.65 15.22 -31.12
C SER A 858 -5.46 14.35 -31.55
N GLY A 859 -4.25 14.92 -31.58
CA GLY A 859 -3.02 14.25 -32.00
C GLY A 859 -2.64 12.96 -31.26
N GLY A 860 -3.19 12.74 -30.06
CA GLY A 860 -3.07 11.46 -29.35
C GLY A 860 -4.01 10.39 -29.90
N VAL A 861 -5.28 10.74 -30.13
CA VAL A 861 -6.33 9.79 -30.53
C VAL A 861 -6.27 9.44 -32.02
N MET A 862 -5.94 10.38 -32.90
CA MET A 862 -5.92 10.18 -34.36
C MET A 862 -5.01 9.05 -34.84
N ARG A 863 -4.07 8.62 -34.00
CA ARG A 863 -3.06 7.59 -34.31
C ARG A 863 -3.15 6.35 -33.41
N ALA A 864 -4.23 6.22 -32.63
CA ALA A 864 -4.34 5.21 -31.58
C ALA A 864 -4.99 3.90 -32.04
N ALA A 865 -5.72 3.89 -33.17
CA ALA A 865 -6.38 2.68 -33.68
C ALA A 865 -5.46 1.45 -33.81
N PRO A 866 -4.18 1.58 -34.25
CA PRO A 866 -3.27 0.45 -34.30
C PRO A 866 -3.13 -0.34 -32.99
N LEU A 867 -3.20 0.37 -31.86
CA LEU A 867 -2.97 -0.18 -30.52
C LEU A 867 -3.99 -1.26 -30.13
N ALA A 868 -5.11 -1.34 -30.85
CA ALA A 868 -6.10 -2.40 -30.74
C ALA A 868 -5.51 -3.82 -30.90
N LEU A 869 -4.39 -3.97 -31.61
CA LEU A 869 -3.70 -5.25 -31.78
C LEU A 869 -2.67 -5.57 -30.69
N TRP A 870 -2.34 -4.63 -29.80
CA TRP A 870 -1.21 -4.80 -28.87
C TRP A 870 -1.34 -6.01 -27.96
N SER A 871 -2.57 -6.37 -27.59
CA SER A 871 -2.85 -7.52 -26.74
C SER A 871 -4.26 -8.05 -26.97
N SER A 872 -4.49 -9.31 -26.61
CA SER A 872 -5.83 -9.89 -26.49
C SER A 872 -6.62 -9.36 -25.29
N GLU A 873 -5.91 -8.77 -24.31
CA GLU A 873 -6.45 -8.26 -23.06
C GLU A 873 -6.77 -6.77 -23.16
N ARG A 874 -8.04 -6.42 -22.95
CA ARG A 874 -8.58 -5.05 -23.07
C ARG A 874 -7.80 -4.02 -22.27
N HIS A 875 -7.39 -4.36 -21.04
CA HIS A 875 -6.69 -3.43 -20.16
C HIS A 875 -5.25 -3.14 -20.63
N LYS A 876 -4.58 -4.10 -21.28
CA LYS A 876 -3.26 -3.89 -21.90
C LYS A 876 -3.36 -3.02 -23.15
N VAL A 877 -4.42 -3.21 -23.95
CA VAL A 877 -4.74 -2.32 -25.09
C VAL A 877 -5.02 -0.90 -24.61
N PHE A 878 -5.85 -0.74 -23.58
CA PHE A 878 -6.17 0.56 -22.98
C PHE A 878 -4.90 1.26 -22.45
N PHE A 879 -4.07 0.54 -21.70
CA PHE A 879 -2.81 1.09 -21.17
C PHE A 879 -1.83 1.48 -22.28
N ALA A 880 -1.70 0.68 -23.34
CA ALA A 880 -0.88 1.04 -24.51
C ALA A 880 -1.37 2.34 -25.17
N GLY A 881 -2.70 2.52 -25.25
CA GLY A 881 -3.34 3.78 -25.65
C GLY A 881 -2.95 4.97 -24.79
N MET A 882 -3.07 4.85 -23.47
CA MET A 882 -2.69 5.92 -22.54
C MET A 882 -1.20 6.28 -22.68
N VAL A 883 -0.33 5.27 -22.74
CA VAL A 883 1.11 5.45 -22.89
C VAL A 883 1.43 6.17 -24.19
N SER A 884 0.87 5.73 -25.32
CA SER A 884 1.12 6.31 -26.64
C SER A 884 0.66 7.79 -26.73
N GLY A 885 -0.51 8.10 -26.17
CA GLY A 885 -1.02 9.48 -26.11
C GLY A 885 -0.15 10.38 -25.23
N ALA A 886 0.20 9.90 -24.03
CA ALA A 886 0.94 10.67 -23.02
C ALA A 886 2.37 11.06 -23.44
N LEU A 887 2.93 10.42 -24.48
CA LEU A 887 4.22 10.82 -25.08
C LEU A 887 4.19 12.26 -25.63
N THR A 888 3.02 12.76 -26.02
CA THR A 888 2.85 14.10 -26.63
C THR A 888 1.72 14.92 -26.04
N HIS A 889 0.70 14.30 -25.43
CA HIS A 889 -0.48 14.96 -24.89
C HIS A 889 -0.62 14.58 -23.42
N GLY A 890 -0.12 15.43 -22.52
CA GLY A 890 -0.07 15.13 -21.09
C GLY A 890 -1.39 15.36 -20.33
N HIS A 891 -2.40 15.98 -20.96
CA HIS A 891 -3.72 16.12 -20.34
C HIS A 891 -4.51 14.80 -20.42
N PRO A 892 -5.26 14.41 -19.36
CA PRO A 892 -6.14 13.24 -19.37
C PRO A 892 -6.99 13.08 -20.64
N SER A 893 -7.77 14.09 -21.03
CA SER A 893 -8.61 14.07 -22.25
C SER A 893 -7.81 13.84 -23.56
N GLY A 894 -6.52 14.19 -23.58
CA GLY A 894 -5.64 13.94 -24.72
C GLY A 894 -5.18 12.48 -24.84
N TYR A 895 -4.83 11.81 -23.73
CA TYR A 895 -4.36 10.41 -23.76
C TYR A 895 -5.45 9.38 -23.47
N LEU A 896 -6.53 9.74 -22.78
CA LEU A 896 -7.66 8.84 -22.48
C LEU A 896 -8.57 8.64 -23.70
N SER A 897 -8.70 9.64 -24.57
CA SER A 897 -9.34 9.48 -25.88
C SER A 897 -8.63 8.44 -26.75
N ALA A 898 -7.29 8.47 -26.77
CA ALA A 898 -6.46 7.47 -27.44
C ALA A 898 -6.69 6.05 -26.89
N ALA A 899 -6.72 5.92 -25.56
CA ALA A 899 -7.00 4.66 -24.87
C ALA A 899 -8.41 4.12 -25.19
N ALA A 900 -9.41 5.00 -25.17
CA ALA A 900 -10.79 4.64 -25.49
C ALA A 900 -10.93 4.18 -26.96
N LEU A 901 -10.35 4.91 -27.93
CA LEU A 901 -10.38 4.50 -29.34
C LEU A 901 -9.75 3.12 -29.55
N ALA A 902 -8.58 2.88 -28.96
CA ALA A 902 -7.88 1.60 -29.09
C ALA A 902 -8.75 0.42 -28.61
N VAL A 903 -9.46 0.59 -27.49
CA VAL A 903 -10.38 -0.42 -26.97
C VAL A 903 -11.62 -0.59 -27.84
N ILE A 904 -12.21 0.51 -28.33
CA ILE A 904 -13.38 0.43 -29.22
C ILE A 904 -13.03 -0.34 -30.49
N VAL A 905 -11.90 0.00 -31.13
CA VAL A 905 -11.43 -0.72 -32.32
C VAL A 905 -11.13 -2.18 -31.99
N HIS A 906 -10.51 -2.48 -30.84
CA HIS A 906 -10.27 -3.87 -30.42
C HIS A 906 -11.57 -4.70 -30.34
N GLU A 907 -12.63 -4.14 -29.76
CA GLU A 907 -13.93 -4.81 -29.68
C GLU A 907 -14.59 -4.98 -31.05
N LEU A 908 -14.51 -3.97 -31.91
CA LEU A 908 -15.03 -4.03 -33.29
C LEU A 908 -14.34 -5.12 -34.11
N LEU A 909 -13.01 -5.23 -34.00
CA LEU A 909 -12.27 -6.30 -34.68
C LEU A 909 -12.76 -7.67 -34.23
N LYS A 910 -13.00 -7.86 -32.94
CA LYS A 910 -13.56 -9.11 -32.36
C LYS A 910 -15.04 -9.34 -32.70
N GLY A 911 -15.68 -8.39 -33.39
CA GLY A 911 -17.05 -8.51 -33.88
C GLY A 911 -18.12 -8.00 -32.93
N SER A 912 -17.74 -7.34 -31.84
CA SER A 912 -18.68 -6.61 -30.99
C SER A 912 -19.30 -5.44 -31.76
N SER A 913 -20.49 -5.00 -31.36
CA SER A 913 -21.09 -3.77 -31.88
C SER A 913 -20.34 -2.52 -31.40
N LEU A 914 -20.48 -1.42 -32.13
CA LEU A 914 -19.90 -0.13 -31.72
C LEU A 914 -20.38 0.30 -30.33
N LEU A 915 -21.67 0.11 -30.02
CA LEU A 915 -22.23 0.46 -28.72
C LEU A 915 -21.61 -0.36 -27.58
N GLU A 916 -21.39 -1.66 -27.79
CA GLU A 916 -20.68 -2.51 -26.84
C GLU A 916 -19.22 -2.08 -26.67
N GLY A 917 -18.53 -1.77 -27.77
CA GLY A 917 -17.16 -1.25 -27.73
C GLY A 917 -17.04 0.04 -26.93
N VAL A 918 -17.96 1.00 -27.15
CA VAL A 918 -18.02 2.26 -26.39
C VAL A 918 -18.27 2.00 -24.91
N LYS A 919 -19.20 1.10 -24.59
CA LYS A 919 -19.49 0.74 -23.19
C LYS A 919 -18.29 0.10 -22.50
N VAL A 920 -17.56 -0.79 -23.19
CA VAL A 920 -16.32 -1.39 -22.66
C VAL A 920 -15.25 -0.31 -22.43
N ALA A 921 -15.12 0.66 -23.33
CA ALA A 921 -14.19 1.78 -23.13
C ALA A 921 -14.60 2.68 -21.95
N GLN A 922 -15.90 2.96 -21.76
CA GLN A 922 -16.41 3.70 -20.60
C GLN A 922 -16.12 2.97 -19.29
N ASP A 923 -16.24 1.64 -19.26
CA ASP A 923 -15.91 0.83 -18.08
C ASP A 923 -14.41 0.92 -17.72
N GLN A 924 -13.52 1.01 -18.71
CA GLN A 924 -12.08 1.21 -18.45
C GLN A 924 -11.80 2.64 -17.94
N LEU A 925 -12.50 3.64 -18.48
CA LEU A 925 -12.37 5.05 -18.08
C LEU A 925 -12.81 5.31 -16.63
N GLU A 926 -13.73 4.53 -16.09
CA GLU A 926 -14.21 4.66 -14.70
C GLU A 926 -13.08 4.55 -13.66
N TRP A 927 -12.02 3.82 -13.98
CA TRP A 927 -10.87 3.59 -13.10
C TRP A 927 -9.76 4.64 -13.25
N CYS A 928 -9.98 5.67 -14.06
CA CYS A 928 -8.96 6.64 -14.44
C CYS A 928 -9.24 8.02 -13.85
N ARG A 929 -8.27 8.59 -13.13
CA ARG A 929 -8.33 9.98 -12.68
C ARG A 929 -8.37 10.94 -13.88
N GLY A 930 -9.29 11.91 -13.87
CA GLY A 930 -9.39 12.92 -14.92
C GLY A 930 -10.17 12.46 -16.16
N ALA A 931 -10.90 11.35 -16.07
CA ALA A 931 -11.66 10.78 -17.19
C ALA A 931 -13.04 11.43 -17.41
N GLU A 932 -13.45 12.39 -16.58
CA GLU A 932 -14.79 12.95 -16.56
C GLU A 932 -15.17 13.57 -17.91
N GLU A 933 -14.30 14.40 -18.49
CA GLU A 933 -14.54 15.05 -19.79
C GLU A 933 -14.68 14.02 -20.93
N GLN A 934 -13.85 12.97 -20.93
CA GLN A 934 -13.91 11.94 -21.95
C GLN A 934 -15.19 11.10 -21.84
N ARG A 935 -15.60 10.76 -20.61
CA ARG A 935 -16.85 10.02 -20.36
C ARG A 935 -18.06 10.85 -20.77
N GLU A 936 -18.08 12.12 -20.38
CA GLU A 936 -19.15 13.05 -20.73
C GLU A 936 -19.26 13.22 -22.25
N ALA A 937 -18.16 13.37 -22.97
CA ALA A 937 -18.17 13.48 -24.43
C ALA A 937 -18.76 12.22 -25.10
N LEU A 938 -18.43 11.02 -24.61
CA LEU A 938 -19.03 9.77 -25.10
C LEU A 938 -20.53 9.68 -24.77
N ASP A 939 -20.93 10.08 -23.56
CA ASP A 939 -22.35 10.11 -23.16
C ASP A 939 -23.15 11.09 -24.02
N GLN A 940 -22.59 12.26 -24.36
CA GLN A 940 -23.20 13.23 -25.26
C GLN A 940 -23.37 12.66 -26.68
N ALA A 941 -22.36 11.95 -27.21
CA ALA A 941 -22.46 11.28 -28.51
C ALA A 941 -23.55 10.20 -28.52
N LEU A 942 -23.63 9.37 -27.46
CA LEU A 942 -24.67 8.35 -27.32
C LEU A 942 -26.06 8.97 -27.19
N ALA A 943 -26.20 10.03 -26.39
CA ALA A 943 -27.46 10.74 -26.22
C ALA A 943 -27.93 11.39 -27.53
N LEU A 944 -27.01 12.01 -28.27
CA LEU A 944 -27.31 12.63 -29.57
C LEU A 944 -27.70 11.57 -30.61
N ALA A 945 -27.00 10.42 -30.64
CA ALA A 945 -27.38 9.29 -31.50
C ALA A 945 -28.79 8.76 -31.15
N GLY A 946 -29.12 8.71 -29.86
CA GLY A 946 -30.44 8.28 -29.37
C GLY A 946 -31.61 9.18 -29.81
N GLN A 947 -31.35 10.44 -30.19
CA GLN A 947 -32.37 11.33 -30.76
C GLN A 947 -32.76 10.96 -32.20
N GLY A 948 -31.92 10.19 -32.89
CA GLY A 948 -32.13 9.75 -34.26
C GLY A 948 -31.94 10.83 -35.33
N GLY A 949 -32.13 10.42 -36.59
CA GLY A 949 -31.93 11.25 -37.78
C GLY A 949 -30.46 11.33 -38.24
N PRO A 950 -30.20 11.95 -39.40
CA PRO A 950 -28.87 11.97 -40.00
C PRO A 950 -27.89 12.86 -39.20
N PRO A 951 -26.57 12.58 -39.27
CA PRO A 951 -25.52 13.42 -38.70
C PRO A 951 -25.30 14.67 -39.57
N THR A 952 -26.12 15.69 -39.37
CA THR A 952 -25.94 16.98 -40.06
C THR A 952 -24.77 17.76 -39.47
N PRO A 953 -24.14 18.68 -40.22
CA PRO A 953 -23.07 19.53 -39.70
C PRO A 953 -23.45 20.21 -38.38
N GLU A 954 -24.67 20.74 -38.30
CA GLU A 954 -25.17 21.45 -37.12
C GLU A 954 -25.31 20.54 -35.91
N LYS A 955 -25.59 19.24 -36.09
CA LYS A 955 -25.61 18.27 -34.99
C LYS A 955 -24.21 17.87 -34.57
N ILE A 956 -23.33 17.61 -35.53
CA ILE A 956 -21.93 17.26 -35.26
C ILE A 956 -21.25 18.35 -34.44
N GLU A 957 -21.46 19.61 -34.81
CA GLU A 957 -20.87 20.77 -34.12
C GLU A 957 -21.33 20.91 -32.66
N THR A 958 -22.44 20.28 -32.25
CA THR A 958 -22.88 20.28 -30.83
C THR A 958 -21.97 19.44 -29.92
N LEU A 959 -21.21 18.49 -30.49
CA LEU A 959 -20.24 17.67 -29.77
C LEU A 959 -18.84 18.31 -29.73
N GLY A 960 -18.66 19.46 -30.39
CA GLY A 960 -17.39 20.17 -30.48
C GLY A 960 -16.87 20.31 -31.91
N GLN A 961 -15.61 20.72 -32.04
CA GLN A 961 -14.95 20.98 -33.33
C GLN A 961 -13.97 19.87 -33.72
N GLY A 962 -13.82 18.81 -32.91
CA GLY A 962 -12.90 17.69 -33.20
C GLY A 962 -11.42 17.96 -32.90
N ASN A 963 -11.04 19.19 -32.56
CA ASN A 963 -9.64 19.60 -32.35
C ASN A 963 -9.05 19.19 -30.99
N VAL A 964 -9.87 18.61 -30.11
CA VAL A 964 -9.45 17.99 -28.84
C VAL A 964 -9.93 16.54 -28.82
N GLY A 965 -9.14 15.66 -28.19
CA GLY A 965 -9.27 14.21 -28.32
C GLY A 965 -10.64 13.68 -27.94
N GLU A 966 -11.24 14.21 -26.87
CA GLU A 966 -12.56 13.80 -26.40
C GLU A 966 -13.67 14.13 -27.41
N THR A 967 -13.60 15.31 -28.05
CA THR A 967 -14.57 15.73 -29.07
C THR A 967 -14.37 14.97 -30.37
N ALA A 968 -13.13 14.73 -30.80
CA ALA A 968 -12.81 13.96 -32.01
C ALA A 968 -13.42 12.55 -31.95
N LEU A 969 -13.20 11.86 -30.83
CA LEU A 969 -13.74 10.52 -30.61
C LEU A 969 -15.26 10.54 -30.51
N SER A 970 -15.85 11.51 -29.81
CA SER A 970 -17.31 11.61 -29.67
C SER A 970 -18.02 11.85 -31.01
N ILE A 971 -17.47 12.71 -31.87
CA ILE A 971 -17.98 12.97 -33.23
C ILE A 971 -17.92 11.69 -34.05
N ALA A 972 -16.78 11.00 -34.05
CA ALA A 972 -16.59 9.74 -34.75
C ALA A 972 -17.60 8.67 -34.31
N VAL A 973 -17.79 8.51 -32.99
CA VAL A 973 -18.77 7.57 -32.42
C VAL A 973 -20.19 7.95 -32.82
N TYR A 974 -20.56 9.22 -32.72
CA TYR A 974 -21.89 9.70 -33.10
C TYR A 974 -22.20 9.45 -34.58
N VAL A 975 -21.28 9.82 -35.48
CA VAL A 975 -21.43 9.62 -36.92
C VAL A 975 -21.52 8.14 -37.26
N ALA A 976 -20.63 7.31 -36.70
CA ALA A 976 -20.65 5.87 -36.95
C ALA A 976 -21.93 5.19 -36.42
N LEU A 977 -22.53 5.67 -35.32
CA LEU A 977 -23.81 5.15 -34.80
C LEU A 977 -25.04 5.58 -35.61
N THR A 978 -24.97 6.72 -36.30
CA THR A 978 -26.14 7.32 -37.00
C THR A 978 -26.14 7.11 -38.50
N THR A 979 -25.10 6.49 -39.03
CA THR A 979 -25.00 6.07 -40.43
C THR A 979 -25.11 4.56 -40.57
N THR A 980 -25.44 4.09 -41.77
CA THR A 980 -25.60 2.66 -42.06
C THR A 980 -24.56 2.11 -43.04
N ASP A 981 -23.72 2.97 -43.60
CA ASP A 981 -22.67 2.61 -44.54
C ASP A 981 -21.38 3.41 -44.30
N ALA A 982 -20.24 2.76 -44.50
CA ALA A 982 -18.92 3.33 -44.20
C ALA A 982 -18.63 4.61 -44.99
N ASN A 983 -19.06 4.69 -46.25
CA ASN A 983 -18.73 5.81 -47.12
C ASN A 983 -19.53 7.06 -46.75
N ALA A 984 -20.82 6.92 -46.40
CA ALA A 984 -21.62 8.02 -45.87
C ALA A 984 -21.10 8.49 -44.52
N ALA A 985 -20.62 7.58 -43.67
CA ALA A 985 -19.97 7.94 -42.41
C ALA A 985 -18.72 8.79 -42.65
N LEU A 986 -17.84 8.37 -43.56
CA LEU A 986 -16.64 9.11 -43.96
C LEU A 986 -16.95 10.50 -44.52
N LEU A 987 -18.01 10.63 -45.33
CA LEU A 987 -18.42 11.96 -45.83
C LEU A 987 -19.03 12.82 -44.72
N ALA A 988 -19.85 12.24 -43.84
CA ALA A 988 -20.46 12.97 -42.74
C ALA A 988 -19.42 13.47 -41.73
N SER A 989 -18.41 12.66 -41.43
CA SER A 989 -17.37 13.01 -40.46
C SER A 989 -16.44 14.13 -40.92
N VAL A 990 -16.35 14.42 -42.23
CA VAL A 990 -15.52 15.53 -42.75
C VAL A 990 -16.34 16.78 -43.11
N ASN A 991 -17.67 16.68 -43.16
CA ASN A 991 -18.57 17.78 -43.52
C ASN A 991 -19.12 18.48 -42.26
N HIS A 992 -18.23 19.05 -41.46
CA HIS A 992 -18.57 19.94 -40.34
C HIS A 992 -17.50 21.00 -40.17
N SER A 993 -17.78 22.08 -39.43
CA SER A 993 -16.74 23.04 -39.08
C SER A 993 -15.74 22.42 -38.09
N GLY A 994 -14.44 22.60 -38.30
CA GLY A 994 -13.40 22.16 -37.37
C GLY A 994 -12.38 21.20 -37.96
N ASP A 995 -11.87 20.30 -37.13
CA ASP A 995 -10.73 19.40 -37.39
C ASP A 995 -11.15 18.19 -38.25
N SER A 996 -11.49 18.46 -39.51
CA SER A 996 -12.19 17.52 -40.39
C SER A 996 -11.39 16.29 -40.79
N ASP A 997 -10.06 16.39 -40.94
CA ASP A 997 -9.22 15.24 -41.26
C ASP A 997 -9.09 14.30 -40.05
N SER A 998 -8.96 14.85 -38.84
CA SER A 998 -8.87 14.06 -37.60
C SER A 998 -10.17 13.37 -37.21
N THR A 999 -11.31 14.06 -37.33
CA THR A 999 -12.63 13.40 -37.18
C THR A 999 -12.88 12.40 -38.30
N GLY A 1000 -12.46 12.71 -39.54
CA GLY A 1000 -12.42 11.81 -40.68
C GLY A 1000 -11.68 10.51 -40.39
N SER A 1001 -10.45 10.64 -39.91
CA SER A 1001 -9.53 9.54 -39.59
C SER A 1001 -10.07 8.63 -38.50
N VAL A 1002 -10.47 9.22 -37.35
CA VAL A 1002 -10.99 8.45 -36.21
C VAL A 1002 -12.32 7.77 -36.57
N CYS A 1003 -13.23 8.46 -37.27
CA CYS A 1003 -14.46 7.84 -37.77
C CYS A 1003 -14.16 6.72 -38.75
N GLY A 1004 -13.22 6.94 -39.67
CA GLY A 1004 -12.73 5.94 -40.62
C GLY A 1004 -12.22 4.69 -39.92
N ASN A 1005 -11.41 4.82 -38.87
CA ASN A 1005 -10.94 3.67 -38.10
C ASN A 1005 -12.09 2.85 -37.51
N LEU A 1006 -13.13 3.49 -36.99
CA LEU A 1006 -14.31 2.83 -36.44
C LEU A 1006 -15.11 2.11 -37.53
N VAL A 1007 -15.53 2.83 -38.58
CA VAL A 1007 -16.39 2.25 -39.62
C VAL A 1007 -15.65 1.24 -40.48
N GLY A 1008 -14.37 1.42 -40.71
CA GLY A 1008 -13.52 0.41 -41.36
C GLY A 1008 -13.45 -0.88 -40.55
N ALA A 1009 -13.33 -0.79 -39.22
CA ALA A 1009 -13.38 -1.95 -38.33
C ALA A 1009 -14.77 -2.59 -38.24
N MET A 1010 -15.84 -1.81 -38.43
CA MET A 1010 -17.22 -2.31 -38.47
C MET A 1010 -17.56 -3.05 -39.77
N TYR A 1011 -17.20 -2.45 -40.91
CA TYR A 1011 -17.71 -2.85 -42.23
C TYR A 1011 -16.70 -3.62 -43.09
N GLY A 1012 -15.39 -3.51 -42.81
CA GLY A 1012 -14.34 -4.17 -43.59
C GLY A 1012 -13.87 -3.40 -44.84
N GLU A 1013 -12.74 -3.81 -45.41
CA GLU A 1013 -12.11 -3.13 -46.56
C GLU A 1013 -13.00 -3.15 -47.82
N GLU A 1014 -13.83 -4.18 -47.98
CA GLU A 1014 -14.71 -4.37 -49.15
C GLU A 1014 -15.89 -3.39 -49.18
N ALA A 1015 -16.22 -2.78 -48.04
CA ALA A 1015 -17.28 -1.77 -47.96
C ALA A 1015 -16.81 -0.39 -48.45
N LEU A 1016 -15.50 -0.19 -48.60
CA LEU A 1016 -14.93 1.09 -49.00
C LEU A 1016 -15.04 1.28 -50.52
N ARG A 1017 -15.32 2.52 -50.92
CA ARG A 1017 -15.37 2.92 -52.32
C ARG A 1017 -14.06 2.62 -53.05
N THR A 1018 -14.13 1.79 -54.09
CA THR A 1018 -12.97 1.36 -54.88
C THR A 1018 -12.25 2.55 -55.52
N ASP A 1019 -12.98 3.56 -55.99
CA ASP A 1019 -12.39 4.76 -56.59
C ASP A 1019 -11.61 5.61 -55.58
N TRP A 1020 -11.92 5.54 -54.28
CA TRP A 1020 -11.12 6.17 -53.24
C TRP A 1020 -9.87 5.37 -52.92
N LEU A 1021 -9.98 4.05 -52.82
CA LEU A 1021 -8.84 3.16 -52.60
C LEU A 1021 -7.78 3.28 -53.71
N GLU A 1022 -8.22 3.37 -54.98
CA GLU A 1022 -7.31 3.53 -56.13
C GLU A 1022 -6.57 4.87 -56.15
N LYS A 1023 -7.18 5.93 -55.58
CA LYS A 1023 -6.59 7.28 -55.50
C LYS A 1023 -5.78 7.51 -54.24
N LEU A 1024 -5.97 6.70 -53.20
CA LEU A 1024 -5.36 6.88 -51.89
C LEU A 1024 -3.83 6.69 -51.96
N GLU A 1025 -3.10 7.67 -51.44
CA GLU A 1025 -1.66 7.60 -51.34
C GLU A 1025 -1.22 6.39 -50.50
N LEU A 1026 -0.18 5.68 -50.95
CA LEU A 1026 0.44 4.59 -50.20
C LEU A 1026 -0.53 3.47 -49.76
N ALA A 1027 -1.69 3.30 -50.41
CA ALA A 1027 -2.67 2.27 -50.07
C ALA A 1027 -2.05 0.86 -49.98
N GLU A 1028 -1.14 0.52 -50.90
CA GLU A 1028 -0.40 -0.75 -50.87
C GLU A 1028 0.53 -0.88 -49.66
N VAL A 1029 1.16 0.21 -49.22
CA VAL A 1029 2.04 0.24 -48.03
C VAL A 1029 1.22 0.11 -46.76
N ILE A 1030 0.07 0.81 -46.68
CA ILE A 1030 -0.90 0.66 -45.58
C ILE A 1030 -1.36 -0.80 -45.49
N GLY A 1031 -1.77 -1.39 -46.62
CA GLY A 1031 -2.21 -2.79 -46.68
C GLY A 1031 -1.12 -3.79 -46.33
N GLN A 1032 0.14 -3.55 -46.75
CA GLN A 1032 1.28 -4.39 -46.40
C GLN A 1032 1.60 -4.29 -44.91
N LEU A 1033 1.59 -3.09 -44.32
CA LEU A 1033 1.86 -2.91 -42.89
C LEU A 1033 0.73 -3.52 -42.03
N ALA A 1034 -0.52 -3.42 -42.50
CA ALA A 1034 -1.66 -4.08 -41.90
C ALA A 1034 -1.51 -5.61 -41.88
N ASP A 1035 -1.14 -6.20 -43.01
CA ASP A 1035 -0.89 -7.65 -43.12
C ASP A 1035 0.32 -8.09 -42.29
N ASP A 1036 1.39 -7.28 -42.27
CA ASP A 1036 2.59 -7.58 -41.48
C ASP A 1036 2.27 -7.54 -39.98
N ALA A 1037 1.41 -6.64 -39.53
CA ALA A 1037 0.93 -6.60 -38.16
C ALA A 1037 0.11 -7.85 -37.79
N LEU A 1038 -0.85 -8.24 -38.64
CA LEU A 1038 -1.60 -9.48 -38.42
C LEU A 1038 -0.69 -10.71 -38.43
N ALA A 1039 0.36 -10.71 -39.26
CA ALA A 1039 1.33 -11.79 -39.25
C ALA A 1039 2.12 -11.82 -37.94
N GLU A 1040 2.59 -10.66 -37.46
CA GLU A 1040 3.36 -10.55 -36.22
C GLU A 1040 2.54 -10.95 -34.98
N PHE A 1041 1.40 -10.29 -34.79
CA PHE A 1041 0.52 -10.52 -33.63
C PHE A 1041 -0.30 -11.81 -33.74
N GLY A 1042 -0.51 -12.32 -34.96
CA GLY A 1042 -1.18 -13.62 -35.23
C GLY A 1042 -0.25 -14.83 -35.21
N GLY A 1043 1.06 -14.63 -34.94
CA GLY A 1043 2.04 -15.69 -34.83
C GLY A 1043 2.46 -16.35 -36.15
N THR A 1044 2.19 -15.70 -37.30
CA THR A 1044 2.57 -16.20 -38.64
C THR A 1044 3.71 -15.42 -39.28
N ALA A 1045 4.28 -14.43 -38.59
CA ALA A 1045 5.41 -13.66 -39.09
C ALA A 1045 6.66 -14.54 -39.28
N PRO A 1046 7.41 -14.36 -40.39
CA PRO A 1046 8.68 -15.03 -40.58
C PRO A 1046 9.65 -14.72 -39.41
N GLY A 1047 10.36 -15.74 -38.94
CA GLY A 1047 11.42 -15.61 -37.93
C GLY A 1047 12.81 -15.47 -38.53
N ASP A 1048 12.92 -15.06 -39.80
CA ASP A 1048 14.19 -14.96 -40.53
C ASP A 1048 14.80 -13.56 -40.46
N ASP A 1049 16.07 -13.44 -40.87
CA ASP A 1049 16.78 -12.16 -40.87
C ASP A 1049 16.13 -11.12 -41.79
N ARG A 1050 15.33 -11.51 -42.78
CA ARG A 1050 14.65 -10.54 -43.67
C ARG A 1050 13.55 -9.81 -42.91
N TRP A 1051 12.79 -10.52 -42.07
CA TRP A 1051 11.77 -9.90 -41.21
C TRP A 1051 12.38 -8.89 -40.25
N TYR A 1052 13.45 -9.28 -39.56
CA TYR A 1052 14.12 -8.39 -38.61
C TYR A 1052 14.95 -7.29 -39.27
N THR A 1053 15.31 -7.43 -40.55
CA THR A 1053 15.88 -6.33 -41.34
C THR A 1053 14.80 -5.33 -41.75
N ARG A 1054 13.58 -5.80 -42.04
CA ARG A 1054 12.42 -4.94 -42.33
C ARG A 1054 11.97 -4.20 -41.07
N TYR A 1055 11.92 -4.89 -39.93
CA TYR A 1055 11.53 -4.38 -38.61
C TYR A 1055 12.68 -4.50 -37.60
N PRO A 1056 13.71 -3.64 -37.70
CA PRO A 1056 14.86 -3.71 -36.81
C PRO A 1056 14.53 -3.26 -35.38
N ALA A 1057 15.15 -3.96 -34.44
CA ALA A 1057 15.02 -3.83 -32.99
C ALA A 1057 16.19 -3.01 -32.40
N HIS A 1058 15.90 -2.05 -31.52
CA HIS A 1058 16.89 -1.18 -30.85
C HIS A 1058 16.53 -0.82 -29.41
#